data_AF-A0AAU3YJ91-F1
#
_entry.id   AF-A0AAU3YJ91-F1
#
_cell.length_a   1.000
_cell.length_b   1.000
_cell.length_c   1.000
_cell.angle_alpha   90.00
_cell.angle_beta   90.00
_cell.angle_gamma   90.00
#
_symmetry.space_group_name_H-M   'P 1'
#
loop_
_entity.id
_entity.type
_entity.pdbx_description
1 polymer ?
#
loop_
_entity_poly.entity_id
_entity_poly.type
_entity_poly.pdbx_seq_one_letter_code
_entity_poly.pdbx_strand_id
1 'polypeptide(L)'
;MGAVVVGGAGVVSYAMADPGTEAAPAAAYRAAAVHTLSLETKADRKVVPQKSTKPFSAVSVTWKDTQDELDGTAQFRARNAESGAWGAWTTLPEETNDADGAERKGTDIRGGTTSVSTSAASNGVEVRVVDADGKASDLPSGMDVKLIDPGTGTRKGATEPAAFTSDETPPEARPSTVVKPTIIPQSVWGPGLPHDGTPTYDTEIKAAVVHHTGVDSDNQIPCAQSAQRLREIQQDHVGKGYYDLGYNFVVDRCGQIFEGRTGGMDLPVHGAHDYGFNTDTVGISYIGNFEKVKPTKAALDSIARVVAWKFGQYGIKATDKVTLTSNGDLGTDGNKVPLDSTITLPRVFGHKDTNTTLCPGANLYPKLGRIATLAATPGVSHALASQNVVGDATDDIVAGLPKGSSGGQIALVPGSVSGPTATGKKLISQSSSGVPGAGESGDEFGASTATGDINGDGHTDIVVGQPGEDDTGGHSNRGAYTILNGPDFTTGTGVNIDGSYELTNARFGSAVAVGDFNADGKADVFAASTGTGGTWSARYGDGWDTDSTITTTEDNLSYEDAASGDFNQDGYADVALNYRDGSSLGKVVWYKGGSGGLRKAATLTVKGGRSIGAGDINGDGIDDIAIGQPYTAESGAAAGGQVTFVKGSPATSTTAGGLTATGAKSVNQDTSGVPGAAESGDAMGASIAVGDYNLDGYADVLAGAPNEDITRTSNRSNAGNSILLKGTSTGITGTGALTVTQDTAGVPGSTETNDNLGSAVALTDLSGYGRTDLVLGTAGENTGEGNLTYVPSNSSGLGLSSTKTFTRTTLGTSATARIGTNLAP
;
A
#
# COMPACT_ATOMS: atom_id res chain seq x y z
N MET A 1 0.27 29.44 48.26
CA MET A 1 1.05 30.60 48.75
C MET A 1 2.38 30.10 49.27
N GLY A 2 3.48 30.70 48.81
CA GLY A 2 4.85 30.35 49.19
C GLY A 2 5.78 30.29 47.97
N ALA A 3 6.19 31.46 47.48
CA ALA A 3 7.20 31.60 46.43
C ALA A 3 8.59 31.62 47.04
N VAL A 4 9.52 30.85 46.48
CA VAL A 4 10.96 31.07 46.60
C VAL A 4 11.52 31.07 45.18
N VAL A 5 11.99 32.24 44.74
CA VAL A 5 12.79 32.40 43.53
C VAL A 5 14.25 32.37 43.96
N VAL A 6 15.00 31.40 43.48
CA VAL A 6 16.47 31.46 43.40
C VAL A 6 16.86 31.07 41.99
N GLY A 7 17.49 32.00 41.30
CA GLY A 7 17.97 31.85 39.93
C GLY A 7 19.19 30.95 39.83
N GLY A 8 19.27 30.23 38.72
CA GLY A 8 20.39 29.40 38.32
C GLY A 8 19.91 28.42 37.26
N ALA A 9 20.46 28.54 36.05
CA ALA A 9 20.15 27.66 34.93
C ALA A 9 20.30 26.19 35.33
N GLY A 10 19.18 25.47 35.36
CA GLY A 10 19.12 24.05 35.69
C GLY A 10 17.93 23.44 34.95
N VAL A 11 18.23 22.56 34.01
CA VAL A 11 17.24 21.75 33.29
C VAL A 11 16.43 20.94 34.32
N VAL A 12 15.12 21.15 34.34
CA VAL A 12 14.20 20.35 35.17
C VAL A 12 13.84 19.10 34.38
N SER A 13 14.47 17.99 34.71
CA SER A 13 14.05 16.66 34.23
C SER A 13 12.89 16.17 35.10
N TYR A 14 11.70 16.05 34.52
CA TYR A 14 10.59 15.32 35.16
C TYR A 14 10.78 13.82 34.93
N ALA A 15 11.06 13.07 35.99
CA ALA A 15 10.94 11.62 35.98
C ALA A 15 9.51 11.25 36.41
N MET A 16 8.66 10.88 35.45
CA MET A 16 7.39 10.21 35.72
C MET A 16 7.70 8.72 35.90
N ALA A 17 7.40 8.17 37.09
CA ALA A 17 7.47 6.74 37.34
C ALA A 17 6.19 6.08 36.82
N ASP A 18 6.33 5.24 35.81
CA ASP A 18 5.28 4.43 35.19
C ASP A 18 4.99 3.19 36.07
N PRO A 19 3.76 2.93 36.53
CA PRO A 19 3.42 1.67 37.20
C PRO A 19 3.19 0.59 36.14
N GLY A 20 4.14 -0.34 36.07
CA GLY A 20 4.29 -1.29 34.97
C GLY A 20 3.08 -2.17 34.65
N THR A 21 2.82 -2.26 33.35
CA THR A 21 2.26 -3.44 32.69
C THR A 21 3.41 -4.15 31.97
N GLU A 22 3.72 -5.37 32.39
CA GLU A 22 4.75 -6.21 31.77
C GLU A 22 4.26 -6.63 30.37
N ALA A 23 4.59 -5.81 29.37
CA ALA A 23 4.44 -6.16 27.97
C ALA A 23 5.26 -7.43 27.68
N ALA A 24 4.72 -8.33 26.86
CA ALA A 24 5.53 -9.40 26.28
C ALA A 24 6.78 -8.74 25.66
N PRO A 25 7.99 -9.24 25.96
CA PRO A 25 9.21 -8.54 25.57
C PRO A 25 9.26 -8.41 24.05
N ALA A 26 9.36 -7.17 23.56
CA ALA A 26 9.74 -6.89 22.19
C ALA A 26 10.98 -7.74 21.85
N ALA A 27 10.98 -8.41 20.70
CA ALA A 27 12.10 -9.24 20.28
C ALA A 27 13.39 -8.40 20.37
N ALA A 28 14.35 -8.87 21.17
CA ALA A 28 15.60 -8.16 21.40
C ALA A 28 16.29 -7.87 20.07
N TYR A 29 16.83 -6.66 19.91
CA TYR A 29 17.60 -6.28 18.72
C TYR A 29 18.72 -7.30 18.47
N ARG A 30 18.71 -7.91 17.28
CA ARG A 30 19.79 -8.79 16.80
C ARG A 30 20.51 -8.07 15.68
N ALA A 31 21.79 -7.81 15.87
CA ALA A 31 22.62 -7.23 14.82
C ALA A 31 22.67 -8.19 13.62
N ALA A 32 22.57 -7.62 12.44
CA ALA A 32 22.69 -8.36 11.20
C ALA A 32 24.14 -8.85 11.01
N ALA A 33 24.33 -9.99 10.35
CA ALA A 33 25.63 -10.64 10.23
C ALA A 33 25.75 -11.49 8.95
N VAL A 34 26.94 -11.51 8.36
CA VAL A 34 27.27 -12.42 7.25
C VAL A 34 28.26 -13.47 7.72
N HIS A 35 27.93 -14.75 7.54
CA HIS A 35 28.81 -15.87 7.84
C HIS A 35 29.37 -16.46 6.56
N THR A 36 30.70 -16.48 6.44
CA THR A 36 31.39 -16.98 5.24
C THR A 36 31.82 -18.43 5.44
N LEU A 37 31.53 -19.28 4.46
CA LEU A 37 31.99 -20.67 4.40
C LEU A 37 32.73 -20.93 3.09
N SER A 38 33.95 -21.44 3.14
CA SER A 38 34.68 -21.82 1.93
C SER A 38 34.17 -23.14 1.36
N LEU A 39 34.17 -23.25 0.02
CA LEU A 39 33.78 -24.49 -0.66
C LEU A 39 34.96 -25.47 -0.77
N GLU A 40 34.70 -26.74 -0.49
CA GLU A 40 35.62 -27.84 -0.77
C GLU A 40 35.62 -28.18 -2.26
N THR A 41 36.80 -28.33 -2.85
CA THR A 41 36.92 -28.80 -4.24
C THR A 41 36.86 -30.33 -4.30
N LYS A 42 35.93 -30.86 -5.07
CA LYS A 42 35.87 -32.27 -5.51
C LYS A 42 36.30 -32.35 -6.98
N ALA A 43 36.34 -33.55 -7.57
CA ALA A 43 36.76 -33.71 -8.96
C ALA A 43 35.82 -33.01 -9.95
N ASP A 44 34.51 -33.08 -9.67
CA ASP A 44 33.43 -32.68 -10.58
C ASP A 44 32.66 -31.42 -10.14
N ARG A 45 32.91 -30.92 -8.92
CA ARG A 45 32.17 -29.81 -8.32
C ARG A 45 32.90 -29.17 -7.13
N LYS A 46 32.48 -27.97 -6.75
CA LYS A 46 32.79 -27.35 -5.45
C LYS A 46 31.59 -27.46 -4.52
N VAL A 47 31.79 -27.78 -3.24
CA VAL A 47 30.69 -28.06 -2.31
C VAL A 47 30.91 -27.51 -0.90
N VAL A 48 29.82 -27.17 -0.24
CA VAL A 48 29.71 -27.22 1.22
C VAL A 48 28.83 -28.43 1.54
N PRO A 49 29.36 -29.53 2.12
CA PRO A 49 28.52 -30.65 2.53
C PRO A 49 27.53 -30.21 3.61
N GLN A 50 26.51 -31.03 3.90
CA GLN A 50 25.54 -30.74 4.95
C GLN A 50 26.23 -30.33 6.25
N LYS A 51 26.04 -29.06 6.63
CA LYS A 51 26.73 -28.46 7.76
C LYS A 51 25.73 -27.71 8.62
N SER A 52 25.76 -27.93 9.93
CA SER A 52 25.03 -27.08 10.89
C SER A 52 25.72 -25.74 11.01
N THR A 53 24.94 -24.67 11.03
CA THR A 53 25.42 -23.28 11.05
C THR A 53 24.69 -22.47 12.12
N LYS A 54 25.17 -21.24 12.33
CA LYS A 54 24.35 -20.20 12.99
C LYS A 54 23.11 -19.89 12.12
N PRO A 55 22.05 -19.32 12.71
CA PRO A 55 20.87 -18.90 11.97
C PRO A 55 21.20 -17.97 10.81
N PHE A 56 20.52 -18.14 9.68
CA PHE A 56 20.57 -17.29 8.50
C PHE A 56 19.23 -17.35 7.76
N SER A 57 18.98 -16.39 6.86
CA SER A 57 17.77 -16.38 6.02
C SER A 57 18.04 -16.11 4.54
N ALA A 58 19.27 -15.87 4.11
CA ALA A 58 19.62 -15.85 2.69
C ALA A 58 20.99 -16.45 2.41
N VAL A 59 21.20 -16.91 1.18
CA VAL A 59 22.44 -17.53 0.71
C VAL A 59 22.88 -16.91 -0.61
N SER A 60 24.17 -16.63 -0.75
CA SER A 60 24.82 -16.34 -2.03
C SER A 60 26.16 -17.08 -2.13
N VAL A 61 26.70 -17.18 -3.35
CA VAL A 61 28.06 -17.65 -3.62
C VAL A 61 28.83 -16.49 -4.24
N THR A 62 30.06 -16.26 -3.77
CA THR A 62 30.95 -15.19 -4.26
C THR A 62 32.30 -15.76 -4.64
N TRP A 63 33.03 -15.11 -5.55
CA TRP A 63 34.38 -15.50 -5.96
C TRP A 63 35.30 -14.28 -6.10
N LYS A 64 36.61 -14.53 -6.25
CA LYS A 64 37.62 -13.48 -6.09
C LYS A 64 37.70 -12.52 -7.28
N ASP A 65 37.71 -13.05 -8.50
CA ASP A 65 37.86 -12.22 -9.71
C ASP A 65 36.47 -11.82 -10.22
N THR A 66 36.19 -10.53 -10.32
CA THR A 66 34.90 -10.05 -10.83
C THR A 66 34.70 -10.34 -12.32
N GLN A 67 35.77 -10.66 -13.05
CA GLN A 67 35.69 -10.99 -14.47
C GLN A 67 35.44 -12.48 -14.74
N ASP A 68 35.55 -13.34 -13.72
CA ASP A 68 35.18 -14.74 -13.87
C ASP A 68 33.65 -14.84 -13.92
N GLU A 69 33.10 -15.44 -14.99
CA GLU A 69 31.69 -15.82 -15.07
C GLU A 69 31.49 -17.26 -14.58
N LEU A 70 30.31 -17.54 -14.02
CA LEU A 70 29.92 -18.89 -13.65
C LEU A 70 29.28 -19.61 -14.85
N ASP A 71 30.11 -20.27 -15.68
CA ASP A 71 29.62 -21.18 -16.73
C ASP A 71 29.11 -22.50 -16.10
N GLY A 72 27.97 -22.45 -15.42
CA GLY A 72 27.47 -23.59 -14.67
C GLY A 72 26.25 -23.30 -13.80
N THR A 73 26.10 -24.08 -12.74
CA THR A 73 24.99 -23.92 -11.77
C THR A 73 25.48 -23.93 -10.34
N ALA A 74 25.20 -22.85 -9.62
CA ALA A 74 25.27 -22.80 -8.17
C ALA A 74 23.90 -23.11 -7.57
N GLN A 75 23.86 -24.04 -6.62
CA GLN A 75 22.63 -24.42 -5.94
C GLN A 75 22.88 -24.62 -4.45
N PHE A 76 21.87 -24.31 -3.64
CA PHE A 76 21.87 -24.58 -2.22
C PHE A 76 20.61 -25.33 -1.80
N ARG A 77 20.68 -25.99 -0.66
CA ARG A 77 19.50 -26.32 0.14
C ARG A 77 19.79 -25.98 1.59
N ALA A 78 18.75 -25.55 2.31
CA ALA A 78 18.86 -25.15 3.70
C ALA A 78 18.02 -26.07 4.60
N ARG A 79 18.45 -26.20 5.85
CA ARG A 79 17.69 -26.89 6.90
C ARG A 79 16.88 -25.86 7.67
N ASN A 80 15.56 -26.02 7.64
CA ASN A 80 14.64 -25.22 8.44
C ASN A 80 14.98 -25.39 9.93
N ALA A 81 15.18 -24.27 10.62
CA ALA A 81 15.66 -24.27 12.01
C ALA A 81 14.65 -24.83 13.01
N GLU A 82 13.36 -24.73 12.71
CA GLU A 82 12.25 -25.16 13.56
C GLU A 82 11.92 -26.64 13.33
N SER A 83 11.69 -27.05 12.08
CA SER A 83 11.29 -28.42 11.76
C SER A 83 12.48 -29.39 11.66
N GLY A 84 13.70 -28.88 11.48
CA GLY A 84 14.89 -29.68 11.21
C GLY A 84 14.91 -30.34 9.83
N ALA A 85 13.90 -30.07 8.98
CA ALA A 85 13.80 -30.64 7.64
C ALA A 85 14.70 -29.89 6.64
N TRP A 86 15.27 -30.64 5.68
CA TRP A 86 16.02 -30.07 4.56
C TRP A 86 15.07 -29.72 3.41
N GLY A 87 15.23 -28.53 2.85
CA GLY A 87 14.51 -28.10 1.66
C GLY A 87 15.00 -28.75 0.36
N ALA A 88 14.30 -28.44 -0.73
CA ALA A 88 14.73 -28.77 -2.08
C ALA A 88 15.97 -27.95 -2.50
N TRP A 89 16.68 -28.42 -3.52
CA TRP A 89 17.74 -27.65 -4.16
C TRP A 89 17.16 -26.42 -4.86
N THR A 90 17.72 -25.27 -4.56
CA THR A 90 17.37 -23.96 -5.11
C THR A 90 18.56 -23.41 -5.86
N THR A 91 18.34 -22.94 -7.09
CA THR A 91 19.39 -22.33 -7.91
C THR A 91 19.66 -20.90 -7.47
N LEU A 92 20.92 -20.51 -7.43
CA LEU A 92 21.38 -19.15 -7.20
C LEU A 92 21.65 -18.49 -8.57
N PRO A 93 20.88 -17.48 -8.99
CA PRO A 93 21.12 -16.77 -10.24
C PRO A 93 22.47 -16.05 -10.20
N GLU A 94 23.23 -16.08 -11.29
CA GLU A 94 24.42 -15.26 -11.44
C GLU A 94 24.04 -13.77 -11.50
N GLU A 95 24.94 -12.92 -10.98
CA GLU A 95 24.79 -11.46 -10.94
C GLU A 95 26.04 -10.82 -11.55
N THR A 96 25.84 -9.80 -12.40
CA THR A 96 26.93 -8.99 -12.95
C THR A 96 27.49 -8.05 -11.87
N ASN A 97 28.80 -7.75 -11.93
CA ASN A 97 29.35 -6.74 -11.05
C ASN A 97 29.14 -5.35 -11.63
N ASP A 98 28.08 -4.70 -11.16
CA ASP A 98 27.63 -3.43 -11.70
C ASP A 98 28.33 -2.19 -11.11
N ALA A 99 29.32 -2.37 -10.23
CA ALA A 99 30.13 -1.27 -9.70
C ALA A 99 31.16 -0.78 -10.74
N ASP A 100 31.32 0.54 -10.87
CA ASP A 100 32.35 1.20 -11.67
C ASP A 100 33.08 2.29 -10.85
N GLY A 101 33.89 3.13 -11.51
CA GLY A 101 34.53 4.28 -10.88
C GLY A 101 35.47 3.97 -9.71
N ALA A 102 35.31 4.70 -8.61
CA ALA A 102 36.15 4.59 -7.41
C ALA A 102 35.84 3.32 -6.61
N GLU A 103 34.57 2.94 -6.55
CA GLU A 103 34.12 1.73 -5.87
C GLU A 103 34.75 0.50 -6.49
N ARG A 104 34.66 0.35 -7.82
CA ARG A 104 35.30 -0.76 -8.56
C ARG A 104 36.81 -0.89 -8.32
N LYS A 105 37.50 0.23 -8.11
CA LYS A 105 38.96 0.27 -7.87
C LYS A 105 39.35 -0.15 -6.45
N GLY A 106 38.37 -0.38 -5.56
CA GLY A 106 38.59 -0.96 -4.24
C GLY A 106 39.18 -2.37 -4.31
N THR A 107 39.94 -2.78 -3.30
CA THR A 107 40.73 -4.02 -3.32
C THR A 107 39.94 -5.30 -3.03
N ASP A 108 38.67 -5.18 -2.63
CA ASP A 108 37.90 -6.29 -2.05
C ASP A 108 36.59 -6.60 -2.79
N ILE A 109 36.39 -6.06 -3.99
CA ILE A 109 35.21 -6.37 -4.80
C ILE A 109 35.27 -7.80 -5.35
N ARG A 110 34.10 -8.46 -5.35
CA ARG A 110 33.94 -9.88 -5.69
C ARG A 110 32.83 -10.09 -6.72
N GLY A 111 33.02 -11.06 -7.61
CA GLY A 111 31.93 -11.60 -8.43
C GLY A 111 31.02 -12.49 -7.58
N GLY A 112 29.79 -12.73 -8.03
CA GLY A 112 28.87 -13.57 -7.25
C GLY A 112 27.53 -13.86 -7.90
N THR A 113 26.75 -14.66 -7.20
CA THR A 113 25.33 -14.86 -7.47
C THR A 113 24.50 -13.84 -6.71
N THR A 114 23.30 -13.49 -7.19
CA THR A 114 22.31 -12.77 -6.36
C THR A 114 21.96 -13.61 -5.12
N SER A 115 21.82 -12.97 -3.96
CA SER A 115 21.33 -13.66 -2.77
C SER A 115 19.90 -14.17 -2.95
N VAL A 116 19.61 -15.38 -2.49
CA VAL A 116 18.27 -15.97 -2.48
C VAL A 116 17.85 -16.26 -1.05
N SER A 117 16.67 -15.78 -0.65
CA SER A 117 16.12 -16.04 0.67
C SER A 117 15.74 -17.50 0.86
N THR A 118 15.93 -18.02 2.07
CA THR A 118 15.42 -19.32 2.48
C THR A 118 13.92 -19.20 2.79
N SER A 119 13.18 -20.31 2.65
CA SER A 119 11.73 -20.33 2.93
C SER A 119 11.36 -20.10 4.41
N ALA A 120 12.34 -20.20 5.31
CA ALA A 120 12.24 -19.89 6.73
C ALA A 120 13.65 -19.68 7.31
N ALA A 121 13.73 -19.21 8.57
CA ALA A 121 15.00 -19.18 9.30
C ALA A 121 15.69 -20.56 9.26
N SER A 122 16.96 -20.57 8.89
CA SER A 122 17.71 -21.80 8.61
C SER A 122 18.94 -21.92 9.49
N ASN A 123 19.28 -23.14 9.93
CA ASN A 123 20.43 -23.43 10.79
C ASN A 123 21.33 -24.54 10.25
N GLY A 124 21.21 -24.84 8.97
CA GLY A 124 22.10 -25.73 8.25
C GLY A 124 22.05 -25.46 6.76
N VAL A 125 23.16 -25.70 6.08
CA VAL A 125 23.31 -25.44 4.64
C VAL A 125 24.05 -26.60 3.97
N GLU A 126 23.70 -26.82 2.71
CA GLU A 126 24.48 -27.61 1.76
C GLU A 126 24.50 -26.84 0.44
N VAL A 127 25.68 -26.69 -0.15
CA VAL A 127 25.89 -25.96 -1.40
C VAL A 127 26.63 -26.85 -2.38
N ARG A 128 26.25 -26.78 -3.65
CA ARG A 128 26.99 -27.36 -4.76
C ARG A 128 27.11 -26.35 -5.88
N VAL A 129 28.30 -26.26 -6.45
CA VAL A 129 28.59 -25.49 -7.65
C VAL A 129 29.19 -26.44 -8.66
N VAL A 130 28.54 -26.56 -9.81
CA VAL A 130 28.90 -27.48 -10.89
C VAL A 130 29.11 -26.66 -12.14
N ASP A 131 30.26 -26.83 -12.76
CA ASP A 131 30.59 -26.27 -14.07
C ASP A 131 29.77 -26.96 -15.18
N ALA A 132 29.50 -26.28 -16.29
CA ALA A 132 28.75 -26.82 -17.42
C ALA A 132 29.40 -28.09 -18.01
N ASP A 133 30.73 -28.15 -18.03
CA ASP A 133 31.51 -29.30 -18.49
C ASP A 133 31.77 -30.34 -17.36
N GLY A 134 31.27 -30.07 -16.15
CA GLY A 134 31.37 -30.96 -14.99
C GLY A 134 32.78 -31.05 -14.40
N LYS A 135 33.64 -30.06 -14.64
CA LYS A 135 35.01 -30.01 -14.10
C LYS A 135 35.15 -28.91 -13.05
N ALA A 136 35.53 -29.28 -11.83
CA ALA A 136 35.69 -28.30 -10.76
C ALA A 136 36.85 -27.31 -10.95
N SER A 137 37.81 -27.62 -11.84
CA SER A 137 38.96 -26.77 -12.17
C SER A 137 38.56 -25.52 -12.94
N ASP A 138 37.42 -25.57 -13.63
CA ASP A 138 36.98 -24.54 -14.56
C ASP A 138 36.09 -23.51 -13.82
N LEU A 139 35.66 -23.85 -12.59
CA LEU A 139 34.95 -22.94 -11.70
C LEU A 139 35.82 -21.80 -11.15
N PRO A 140 35.26 -20.59 -10.99
CA PRO A 140 35.95 -19.41 -10.47
C PRO A 140 36.76 -19.66 -9.18
N SER A 141 37.87 -18.93 -9.04
CA SER A 141 38.79 -19.12 -7.91
C SER A 141 38.31 -18.40 -6.64
N GLY A 142 38.72 -18.93 -5.47
CA GLY A 142 38.42 -18.29 -4.18
C GLY A 142 36.93 -18.24 -3.84
N MET A 143 36.13 -19.22 -4.28
CA MET A 143 34.69 -19.25 -4.02
C MET A 143 34.34 -19.45 -2.54
N ASP A 144 33.42 -18.62 -2.05
CA ASP A 144 32.86 -18.69 -0.71
C ASP A 144 31.32 -18.62 -0.75
N VAL A 145 30.67 -19.34 0.15
CA VAL A 145 29.25 -19.21 0.45
C VAL A 145 29.06 -18.13 1.51
N LYS A 146 28.17 -17.18 1.26
CA LYS A 146 27.72 -16.20 2.25
C LYS A 146 26.37 -16.64 2.79
N LEU A 147 26.29 -16.78 4.11
CA LEU A 147 25.04 -17.02 4.83
C LEU A 147 24.67 -15.71 5.53
N ILE A 148 23.54 -15.14 5.14
CA ILE A 148 23.16 -13.78 5.52
C ILE A 148 22.09 -13.87 6.60
N ASP A 149 22.36 -13.27 7.75
CA ASP A 149 21.41 -13.03 8.84
C ASP A 149 21.05 -11.54 8.82
N PRO A 150 19.84 -11.16 8.38
CA PRO A 150 19.43 -9.76 8.25
C PRO A 150 19.17 -9.06 9.58
N GLY A 151 19.36 -9.75 10.72
CA GLY A 151 19.09 -9.20 12.05
C GLY A 151 17.59 -9.03 12.35
N THR A 152 17.27 -8.52 13.55
CA THR A 152 15.89 -8.26 13.99
C THR A 152 15.77 -6.96 14.77
N GLY A 153 14.65 -6.24 14.60
CA GLY A 153 14.19 -5.15 15.47
C GLY A 153 14.77 -3.75 15.17
N THR A 154 14.17 -2.72 15.77
CA THR A 154 14.65 -1.33 15.76
C THR A 154 15.59 -1.08 16.94
N ARG A 155 16.73 -0.46 16.71
CA ARG A 155 17.67 -0.08 17.79
C ARG A 155 17.12 1.14 18.53
N LYS A 156 16.67 0.97 19.78
CA LYS A 156 16.24 2.09 20.64
C LYS A 156 17.41 3.06 20.83
N GLY A 157 17.29 4.29 20.34
CA GLY A 157 18.32 5.33 20.43
C GLY A 157 19.30 5.43 19.25
N ALA A 158 18.95 4.92 18.06
CA ALA A 158 19.64 5.30 16.84
C ALA A 158 19.35 6.78 16.56
N THR A 159 20.27 7.64 17.00
CA THR A 159 20.36 9.04 16.57
C THR A 159 20.76 9.06 15.10
N GLU A 160 20.46 10.18 14.42
CA GLU A 160 20.76 10.45 13.00
C GLU A 160 22.09 9.86 12.52
N PRO A 161 22.19 9.45 11.24
CA PRO A 161 23.46 8.99 10.69
C PRO A 161 24.56 9.99 11.03
N ALA A 162 25.64 9.49 11.63
CA ALA A 162 26.78 10.30 12.00
C ALA A 162 27.21 11.11 10.77
N ALA A 163 27.24 12.44 10.91
CA ALA A 163 27.73 13.34 9.88
C ALA A 163 29.08 12.82 9.35
N PHE A 164 29.11 12.43 8.08
CA PHE A 164 30.30 11.91 7.43
C PHE A 164 31.38 13.00 7.42
N THR A 165 32.57 12.68 7.90
CA THR A 165 33.76 13.52 7.73
C THR A 165 34.41 13.16 6.40
N SER A 166 33.84 13.63 5.30
CA SER A 166 34.53 13.75 4.02
C SER A 166 35.13 15.15 3.91
N ASP A 167 36.33 15.26 3.33
CA ASP A 167 36.93 16.55 2.97
C ASP A 167 36.17 17.24 1.80
N GLU A 168 35.31 16.49 1.08
CA GLU A 168 34.34 17.06 0.13
C GLU A 168 33.03 17.42 0.84
N THR A 169 32.59 18.66 0.63
CA THR A 169 31.29 19.14 1.09
C THR A 169 30.21 18.53 0.18
N PRO A 170 29.22 17.78 0.71
CA PRO A 170 28.14 17.23 -0.10
C PRO A 170 27.46 18.34 -0.92
N PRO A 171 27.03 18.06 -2.16
CA PRO A 171 26.29 19.05 -2.94
C PRO A 171 25.01 19.44 -2.22
N GLU A 172 24.54 20.68 -2.45
CA GLU A 172 23.25 21.12 -1.92
C GLU A 172 22.11 20.36 -2.62
N ALA A 173 21.15 19.87 -1.82
CA ALA A 173 19.97 19.19 -2.33
C ALA A 173 19.17 20.11 -3.26
N ARG A 174 18.80 19.61 -4.45
CA ARG A 174 18.02 20.39 -5.42
C ARG A 174 16.52 20.26 -5.13
N PRO A 175 15.77 21.37 -5.08
CA PRO A 175 14.33 21.31 -4.98
C PRO A 175 13.75 20.68 -6.24
N SER A 176 12.68 19.90 -6.09
CA SER A 176 11.98 19.29 -7.23
C SER A 176 10.75 20.12 -7.62
N THR A 177 10.40 20.11 -8.91
CA THR A 177 9.11 20.60 -9.41
C THR A 177 7.96 19.64 -9.16
N VAL A 178 8.24 18.46 -8.61
CA VAL A 178 7.28 17.41 -8.28
C VAL A 178 7.45 17.09 -6.79
N VAL A 179 6.36 16.86 -6.08
CA VAL A 179 6.41 16.59 -4.64
C VAL A 179 7.12 15.27 -4.37
N LYS A 180 7.93 15.24 -3.31
CA LYS A 180 8.67 14.04 -2.90
C LYS A 180 7.66 12.96 -2.49
N PRO A 181 7.68 11.77 -3.11
CA PRO A 181 6.82 10.68 -2.68
C PRO A 181 7.24 10.17 -1.29
N THR A 182 6.34 9.50 -0.59
CA THR A 182 6.66 8.79 0.66
C THR A 182 7.73 7.74 0.38
N ILE A 183 8.87 7.87 1.06
CA ILE A 183 10.03 6.98 0.93
C ILE A 183 10.39 6.48 2.32
N ILE A 184 10.51 5.17 2.49
CA ILE A 184 11.00 4.53 3.72
C ILE A 184 12.52 4.70 3.76
N PRO A 185 13.07 5.52 4.67
CA PRO A 185 14.50 5.79 4.71
C PRO A 185 15.27 4.62 5.31
N GLN A 186 16.59 4.55 5.05
CA GLN A 186 17.46 3.52 5.64
C GLN A 186 17.42 3.49 7.17
N SER A 187 17.21 4.65 7.81
CA SER A 187 17.07 4.76 9.26
C SER A 187 15.87 3.97 9.81
N VAL A 188 14.85 3.70 9.00
CA VAL A 188 13.66 2.93 9.37
C VAL A 188 13.82 1.45 9.01
N TRP A 189 14.20 1.13 7.77
CA TRP A 189 14.24 -0.27 7.32
C TRP A 189 15.54 -1.01 7.66
N GLY A 190 16.64 -0.30 7.92
CA GLY A 190 17.97 -0.86 8.16
C GLY A 190 18.83 -0.17 9.23
N PRO A 191 18.28 0.19 10.41
CA PRO A 191 19.03 0.95 11.41
C PRO A 191 20.28 0.21 11.89
N GLY A 192 21.45 0.82 11.72
CA GLY A 192 22.72 0.31 12.22
C GLY A 192 23.35 -0.80 11.37
N LEU A 193 22.91 -0.97 10.12
CA LEU A 193 23.60 -1.81 9.16
C LEU A 193 24.98 -1.23 8.80
N PRO A 194 25.98 -2.09 8.51
CA PRO A 194 27.30 -1.62 8.12
C PRO A 194 27.25 -0.98 6.73
N HIS A 195 27.88 0.19 6.59
CA HIS A 195 28.23 0.80 5.31
C HIS A 195 29.76 0.88 5.26
N ASP A 196 30.35 0.60 4.11
CA ASP A 196 31.82 0.57 3.95
C ASP A 196 32.27 1.63 2.96
N GLY A 197 32.27 2.91 3.35
CA GLY A 197 32.75 4.00 2.51
C GLY A 197 31.98 5.30 2.65
N THR A 198 32.32 6.28 1.81
CA THR A 198 31.58 7.53 1.64
C THR A 198 30.94 7.53 0.25
N PRO A 199 29.64 7.86 0.11
CA PRO A 199 29.01 7.99 -1.20
C PRO A 199 29.75 9.00 -2.08
N THR A 200 29.92 8.68 -3.35
CA THR A 200 30.32 9.65 -4.38
C THR A 200 29.07 10.26 -5.01
N TYR A 201 29.19 11.52 -5.42
CA TYR A 201 28.07 12.27 -6.01
C TYR A 201 28.41 12.68 -7.44
N ASP A 202 27.45 12.47 -8.33
CA ASP A 202 27.51 13.01 -9.68
C ASP A 202 27.08 14.49 -9.69
N THR A 203 27.19 15.14 -10.85
CA THR A 203 26.81 16.57 -10.98
C THR A 203 25.34 16.76 -11.34
N GLU A 204 24.70 15.75 -11.93
CA GLU A 204 23.30 15.79 -12.34
C GLU A 204 22.69 14.37 -12.40
N ILE A 205 21.36 14.29 -12.58
CA ILE A 205 20.69 13.06 -13.02
C ILE A 205 20.08 13.33 -14.38
N LYS A 206 20.39 12.47 -15.35
CA LYS A 206 19.95 12.55 -16.74
C LYS A 206 18.93 11.48 -17.12
N ALA A 207 18.95 10.33 -16.44
CA ALA A 207 18.13 9.17 -16.76
C ALA A 207 17.88 8.26 -15.54
N ALA A 208 16.89 7.39 -15.66
CA ALA A 208 16.56 6.36 -14.68
C ALA A 208 16.71 4.97 -15.32
N VAL A 209 17.44 4.09 -14.63
CA VAL A 209 17.64 2.69 -15.03
C VAL A 209 16.75 1.82 -14.15
N VAL A 210 15.81 1.12 -14.79
CA VAL A 210 14.89 0.22 -14.09
C VAL A 210 15.45 -1.19 -14.08
N HIS A 211 15.46 -1.79 -12.88
CA HIS A 211 15.98 -3.11 -12.58
C HIS A 211 14.92 -3.99 -11.97
N HIS A 212 15.23 -5.28 -11.87
CA HIS A 212 14.54 -6.18 -10.95
C HIS A 212 15.57 -6.90 -10.09
N THR A 213 15.14 -7.58 -9.02
CA THR A 213 16.07 -8.44 -8.27
C THR A 213 16.31 -9.78 -8.97
N GLY A 214 15.42 -10.20 -9.87
CA GLY A 214 15.62 -11.38 -10.73
C GLY A 214 15.46 -12.73 -10.00
N VAL A 215 15.02 -12.72 -8.74
CA VAL A 215 14.88 -13.92 -7.91
C VAL A 215 13.43 -14.40 -7.86
N ASP A 216 13.19 -15.67 -8.17
CA ASP A 216 11.83 -16.25 -8.19
C ASP A 216 11.10 -16.15 -6.85
N SER A 217 11.82 -16.39 -5.74
CA SER A 217 11.22 -16.31 -4.41
C SER A 217 10.79 -14.89 -4.04
N ASP A 218 11.39 -13.87 -4.66
CA ASP A 218 11.05 -12.46 -4.40
C ASP A 218 9.63 -12.13 -4.86
N ASN A 219 9.10 -12.84 -5.87
CA ASN A 219 7.72 -12.66 -6.31
C ASN A 219 6.67 -13.13 -5.28
N GLN A 220 7.08 -13.89 -4.27
CA GLN A 220 6.21 -14.39 -3.21
C GLN A 220 6.46 -13.71 -1.87
N ILE A 221 7.34 -12.69 -1.83
CA ILE A 221 7.67 -11.98 -0.60
C ILE A 221 6.45 -11.16 -0.13
N PRO A 222 6.03 -11.35 1.13
CA PRO A 222 5.25 -10.38 1.89
C PRO A 222 5.79 -8.95 1.85
N CYS A 223 4.94 -7.95 1.65
CA CYS A 223 5.39 -6.56 1.69
C CYS A 223 5.92 -6.16 3.08
N ALA A 224 5.34 -6.68 4.16
CA ALA A 224 5.87 -6.57 5.52
C ALA A 224 7.28 -7.17 5.70
N GLN A 225 7.72 -8.05 4.80
CA GLN A 225 9.08 -8.61 4.78
C GLN A 225 9.99 -7.95 3.74
N SER A 226 9.50 -6.99 2.94
CA SER A 226 10.31 -6.24 1.97
C SER A 226 11.51 -5.58 2.64
N ALA A 227 11.31 -4.96 3.82
CA ALA A 227 12.40 -4.38 4.60
C ALA A 227 13.44 -5.44 5.01
N GLN A 228 13.02 -6.64 5.42
CA GLN A 228 13.94 -7.73 5.72
C GLN A 228 14.74 -8.16 4.48
N ARG A 229 14.05 -8.36 3.36
CA ARG A 229 14.69 -8.72 2.10
C ARG A 229 15.71 -7.67 1.66
N LEU A 230 15.37 -6.39 1.83
CA LEU A 230 16.28 -5.30 1.50
C LEU A 230 17.54 -5.32 2.36
N ARG A 231 17.44 -5.65 3.65
CA ARG A 231 18.62 -5.91 4.52
C ARG A 231 19.45 -7.08 4.01
N GLU A 232 18.82 -8.18 3.55
CA GLU A 232 19.54 -9.32 2.99
C GLU A 232 20.34 -8.94 1.73
N ILE A 233 19.72 -8.20 0.81
CA ILE A 233 20.36 -7.72 -0.43
C ILE A 233 21.49 -6.76 -0.10
N GLN A 234 21.27 -5.79 0.79
CA GLN A 234 22.29 -4.81 1.17
C GLN A 234 23.51 -5.49 1.79
N GLN A 235 23.30 -6.45 2.69
CA GLN A 235 24.40 -7.21 3.28
C GLN A 235 25.15 -8.09 2.28
N ASP A 236 24.45 -8.62 1.29
CA ASP A 236 25.08 -9.36 0.21
C ASP A 236 25.98 -8.45 -0.65
N HIS A 237 25.49 -7.27 -1.03
CA HIS A 237 26.27 -6.26 -1.75
C HIS A 237 27.50 -5.80 -0.96
N VAL A 238 27.33 -5.46 0.32
CA VAL A 238 28.47 -5.11 1.20
C VAL A 238 29.43 -6.28 1.35
N GLY A 239 28.92 -7.52 1.44
CA GLY A 239 29.73 -8.74 1.47
C GLY A 239 30.51 -9.02 0.17
N LYS A 240 30.12 -8.37 -0.93
CA LYS A 240 30.81 -8.37 -2.24
C LYS A 240 31.70 -7.14 -2.45
N GLY A 241 31.84 -6.28 -1.44
CA GLY A 241 32.72 -5.11 -1.47
C GLY A 241 32.04 -3.81 -1.95
N TYR A 242 30.71 -3.80 -2.08
CA TYR A 242 30.00 -2.56 -2.38
C TYR A 242 29.91 -1.71 -1.11
N TYR A 243 29.85 -0.39 -1.26
CA TYR A 243 29.75 0.51 -0.11
C TYR A 243 28.39 0.39 0.60
N ASP A 244 27.36 0.06 -0.17
CA ASP A 244 25.97 -0.07 0.26
C ASP A 244 25.19 -0.85 -0.83
N LEU A 245 23.86 -0.79 -0.81
CA LEU A 245 23.02 -1.25 -1.91
C LEU A 245 23.40 -0.55 -3.23
N GLY A 246 23.51 -1.32 -4.33
CA GLY A 246 23.90 -0.74 -5.63
C GLY A 246 22.83 0.16 -6.28
N TYR A 247 21.56 -0.03 -5.92
CA TYR A 247 20.43 0.78 -6.41
C TYR A 247 20.18 2.00 -5.52
N ASN A 248 19.80 3.12 -6.12
CA ASN A 248 19.42 4.33 -5.36
C ASN A 248 18.05 4.17 -4.68
N PHE A 249 17.12 3.48 -5.32
CA PHE A 249 15.79 3.19 -4.79
C PHE A 249 15.41 1.74 -5.04
N VAL A 250 14.59 1.19 -4.14
CA VAL A 250 13.98 -0.12 -4.31
C VAL A 250 12.47 0.00 -4.13
N VAL A 251 11.71 -0.64 -4.99
CA VAL A 251 10.25 -0.69 -4.94
C VAL A 251 9.80 -2.13 -4.76
N ASP A 252 8.82 -2.36 -3.90
CA ASP A 252 8.20 -3.67 -3.75
C ASP A 252 6.87 -3.78 -4.51
N ARG A 253 6.26 -4.96 -4.47
CA ARG A 253 5.01 -5.22 -5.19
C ARG A 253 3.78 -4.51 -4.61
N CYS A 254 3.87 -3.98 -3.39
CA CYS A 254 2.83 -3.16 -2.78
C CYS A 254 3.02 -1.67 -3.07
N GLY A 255 4.09 -1.28 -3.77
CA GLY A 255 4.38 0.13 -4.03
C GLY A 255 5.10 0.83 -2.86
N GLN A 256 5.63 0.09 -1.89
CA GLN A 256 6.53 0.69 -0.91
C GLN A 256 7.81 1.12 -1.61
N ILE A 257 8.21 2.39 -1.45
CA ILE A 257 9.46 2.93 -1.98
C ILE A 257 10.46 2.97 -0.82
N PHE A 258 11.60 2.33 -1.00
CA PHE A 258 12.70 2.33 -0.04
C PHE A 258 13.85 3.17 -0.58
N GLU A 259 14.45 3.97 0.30
CA GLU A 259 15.78 4.52 0.06
C GLU A 259 16.76 3.34 -0.04
N GLY A 260 17.40 3.20 -1.21
CA GLY A 260 18.40 2.18 -1.47
C GLY A 260 19.75 2.62 -0.94
N ARG A 261 20.52 3.37 -1.73
CA ARG A 261 21.85 3.88 -1.38
C ARG A 261 21.76 5.13 -0.51
N THR A 262 22.49 5.18 0.61
CA THR A 262 22.45 6.30 1.58
C THR A 262 22.61 7.67 0.90
N GLY A 263 21.67 8.59 1.15
CA GLY A 263 21.70 9.95 0.58
C GLY A 263 21.13 10.05 -0.83
N GLY A 264 20.75 8.91 -1.44
CA GLY A 264 20.17 8.83 -2.78
C GLY A 264 18.81 9.51 -2.92
N MET A 265 18.16 9.83 -1.80
CA MET A 265 16.95 10.64 -1.78
C MET A 265 17.21 12.02 -2.40
N ASP A 266 17.94 12.89 -1.71
CA ASP A 266 17.97 14.30 -2.09
C ASP A 266 19.18 14.67 -2.97
N LEU A 267 20.18 13.78 -3.06
CA LEU A 267 21.43 13.99 -3.79
C LEU A 267 21.58 13.06 -5.01
N PRO A 268 22.40 13.43 -6.02
CA PRO A 268 22.76 12.57 -7.15
C PRO A 268 23.84 11.56 -6.73
N VAL A 269 23.50 10.66 -5.82
CA VAL A 269 24.42 9.59 -5.38
C VAL A 269 24.72 8.67 -6.57
N HIS A 270 26.00 8.50 -6.87
CA HIS A 270 26.46 7.57 -7.90
C HIS A 270 26.00 6.14 -7.56
N GLY A 271 25.55 5.37 -8.55
CA GLY A 271 25.08 4.00 -8.33
C GLY A 271 26.18 2.94 -8.33
N ALA A 272 25.77 1.67 -8.19
CA ALA A 272 26.54 0.48 -8.56
C ALA A 272 25.57 -0.56 -9.14
N HIS A 273 24.80 -0.15 -10.15
CA HIS A 273 23.66 -0.89 -10.71
C HIS A 273 23.68 -1.05 -12.23
N ASP A 274 24.53 -0.31 -12.96
CA ASP A 274 24.65 -0.41 -14.42
C ASP A 274 26.10 -0.10 -14.81
N TYR A 275 26.95 -1.14 -14.90
CA TYR A 275 28.37 -0.97 -15.15
C TYR A 275 28.62 -0.14 -16.42
N GLY A 276 29.35 0.97 -16.27
CA GLY A 276 29.65 1.91 -17.35
C GLY A 276 28.61 3.02 -17.52
N PHE A 277 27.45 2.93 -16.85
CA PHE A 277 26.35 3.89 -16.94
C PHE A 277 25.79 4.31 -15.58
N ASN A 278 26.48 4.05 -14.46
CA ASN A 278 26.10 4.59 -13.15
C ASN A 278 26.20 6.12 -13.08
N THR A 279 27.05 6.72 -13.92
CA THR A 279 27.24 8.18 -13.95
C THR A 279 26.02 8.90 -14.49
N ASP A 280 25.54 9.90 -13.75
CA ASP A 280 24.37 10.72 -14.05
C ASP A 280 23.07 9.92 -14.19
N THR A 281 22.99 8.72 -13.63
CA THR A 281 21.76 7.90 -13.64
C THR A 281 21.28 7.57 -12.25
N VAL A 282 19.98 7.27 -12.14
CA VAL A 282 19.37 6.77 -10.91
C VAL A 282 18.87 5.34 -11.11
N GLY A 283 19.35 4.42 -10.28
CA GLY A 283 18.95 3.01 -10.30
C GLY A 283 17.71 2.78 -9.44
N ILE A 284 16.67 2.21 -10.04
CA ILE A 284 15.43 1.83 -9.35
C ILE A 284 15.20 0.34 -9.55
N SER A 285 15.31 -0.45 -8.48
CA SER A 285 15.09 -1.90 -8.54
C SER A 285 13.69 -2.29 -8.05
N TYR A 286 13.00 -3.14 -8.80
CA TYR A 286 11.74 -3.74 -8.37
C TYR A 286 11.98 -5.17 -7.86
N ILE A 287 11.70 -5.41 -6.57
CA ILE A 287 11.78 -6.73 -5.93
C ILE A 287 10.89 -7.74 -6.69
N GLY A 288 11.52 -8.74 -7.31
CA GLY A 288 10.85 -9.80 -8.06
C GLY A 288 11.60 -10.29 -9.30
N ASN A 289 11.15 -11.42 -9.87
CA ASN A 289 11.55 -11.91 -11.18
C ASN A 289 10.47 -11.69 -12.25
N PHE A 290 10.59 -10.61 -13.01
CA PHE A 290 9.65 -10.26 -14.09
C PHE A 290 9.94 -10.94 -15.43
N GLU A 291 10.85 -11.92 -15.50
CA GLU A 291 10.84 -12.89 -16.59
C GLU A 291 9.60 -13.80 -16.50
N LYS A 292 9.05 -13.99 -15.29
CA LYS A 292 7.99 -14.96 -15.02
C LYS A 292 6.65 -14.35 -14.64
N VAL A 293 6.65 -13.27 -13.87
CA VAL A 293 5.43 -12.64 -13.37
C VAL A 293 5.22 -11.25 -13.96
N LYS A 294 3.99 -10.75 -13.90
CA LYS A 294 3.65 -9.38 -14.30
C LYS A 294 3.91 -8.40 -13.14
N PRO A 295 4.37 -7.17 -13.44
CA PRO A 295 4.48 -6.11 -12.44
C PRO A 295 3.10 -5.62 -11.96
N THR A 296 2.99 -5.20 -10.69
CA THR A 296 1.76 -4.62 -10.13
C THR A 296 1.62 -3.13 -10.48
N LYS A 297 0.38 -2.60 -10.52
CA LYS A 297 0.13 -1.16 -10.71
C LYS A 297 0.82 -0.32 -9.62
N ALA A 298 0.65 -0.71 -8.35
CA ALA A 298 1.24 -0.01 -7.21
C ALA A 298 2.75 0.18 -7.36
N ALA A 299 3.48 -0.84 -7.81
CA ALA A 299 4.91 -0.74 -8.07
C ALA A 299 5.23 0.15 -9.28
N LEU A 300 4.51 0.02 -10.39
CA LEU A 300 4.72 0.86 -11.58
C LEU A 300 4.48 2.34 -11.29
N ASP A 301 3.42 2.66 -10.55
CA ASP A 301 3.08 4.02 -10.14
C ASP A 301 4.14 4.57 -9.17
N SER A 302 4.62 3.74 -8.24
CA SER A 302 5.69 4.11 -7.31
C SER A 302 7.03 4.38 -8.01
N ILE A 303 7.40 3.56 -9.00
CA ILE A 303 8.58 3.81 -9.84
C ILE A 303 8.39 5.12 -10.61
N ALA A 304 7.20 5.36 -11.19
CA ALA A 304 6.90 6.60 -11.91
C ALA A 304 7.01 7.84 -11.00
N ARG A 305 6.56 7.75 -9.74
CA ARG A 305 6.72 8.81 -8.72
C ARG A 305 8.17 9.12 -8.40
N VAL A 306 9.00 8.09 -8.20
CA VAL A 306 10.44 8.28 -8.01
C VAL A 306 11.06 8.95 -9.22
N VAL A 307 10.75 8.49 -10.44
CA VAL A 307 11.24 9.10 -11.68
C VAL A 307 10.81 10.55 -11.78
N ALA A 308 9.52 10.86 -11.60
CA ALA A 308 8.99 12.22 -11.70
C ALA A 308 9.65 13.17 -10.69
N TRP A 309 9.77 12.73 -9.44
CA TRP A 309 10.40 13.52 -8.39
C TRP A 309 11.88 13.76 -8.67
N LYS A 310 12.67 12.72 -8.97
CA LYS A 310 14.10 12.88 -9.28
C LYS A 310 14.30 13.73 -10.52
N PHE A 311 13.51 13.54 -11.57
CA PHE A 311 13.62 14.31 -12.81
C PHE A 311 13.19 15.77 -12.63
N GLY A 312 12.22 16.04 -11.75
CA GLY A 312 11.83 17.38 -11.34
C GLY A 312 12.95 18.17 -10.65
N GLN A 313 13.89 17.50 -9.96
CA GLN A 313 15.08 18.15 -9.37
C GLN A 313 16.06 18.71 -10.42
N TYR A 314 15.99 18.19 -11.66
CA TYR A 314 16.89 18.55 -12.76
C TYR A 314 16.15 19.18 -13.94
N GLY A 315 14.84 19.37 -13.84
CA GLY A 315 14.01 19.97 -14.90
C GLY A 315 13.96 19.14 -16.19
N ILE A 316 14.10 17.81 -16.08
CA ILE A 316 14.13 16.90 -17.22
C ILE A 316 12.78 16.18 -17.39
N LYS A 317 12.36 15.94 -18.64
CA LYS A 317 11.09 15.23 -18.94
C LYS A 317 11.34 13.74 -19.12
N ALA A 318 10.50 12.91 -18.51
CA ALA A 318 10.67 11.46 -18.52
C ALA A 318 10.45 10.80 -19.90
N THR A 319 9.65 11.42 -20.76
CA THR A 319 9.33 10.92 -22.11
C THR A 319 10.36 11.27 -23.18
N ASP A 320 11.35 12.12 -22.85
CA ASP A 320 12.42 12.50 -23.77
C ASP A 320 13.49 11.40 -23.88
N LYS A 321 14.39 11.58 -24.86
CA LYS A 321 15.62 10.78 -24.99
C LYS A 321 16.81 11.47 -24.32
N VAL A 322 17.83 10.69 -24.01
CA VAL A 322 19.10 11.10 -23.41
C VAL A 322 20.26 10.48 -24.19
N THR A 323 21.38 11.19 -24.27
CA THR A 323 22.66 10.64 -24.73
C THR A 323 23.57 10.47 -23.52
N LEU A 324 24.02 9.24 -23.28
CA LEU A 324 24.94 8.89 -22.19
C LEU A 324 26.27 8.42 -22.75
N THR A 325 27.34 8.61 -22.00
CA THR A 325 28.70 8.16 -22.33
C THR A 325 29.04 6.95 -21.46
N SER A 326 29.57 5.89 -22.06
CA SER A 326 30.01 4.72 -21.29
C SER A 326 31.35 5.01 -20.60
N ASN A 327 31.42 4.72 -19.30
CA ASN A 327 32.62 4.77 -18.47
C ASN A 327 33.22 3.38 -18.19
N GLY A 328 32.74 2.35 -18.91
CA GLY A 328 33.17 0.95 -18.76
C GLY A 328 33.76 0.37 -20.03
N ASP A 329 34.58 -0.67 -19.89
CA ASP A 329 35.14 -1.40 -21.04
C ASP A 329 34.07 -2.26 -21.73
N LEU A 330 34.19 -2.44 -23.05
CA LEU A 330 33.27 -3.27 -23.83
C LEU A 330 33.38 -4.74 -23.41
N GLY A 331 32.26 -5.37 -23.09
CA GLY A 331 32.18 -6.79 -22.74
C GLY A 331 32.48 -7.11 -21.27
N THR A 332 32.94 -6.14 -20.49
CA THR A 332 33.09 -6.29 -19.03
C THR A 332 31.73 -6.15 -18.36
N ASP A 333 31.37 -7.09 -17.48
CA ASP A 333 30.11 -7.12 -16.73
C ASP A 333 28.87 -6.89 -17.63
N GLY A 334 28.93 -7.42 -18.85
CA GLY A 334 27.87 -7.34 -19.84
C GLY A 334 27.76 -6.02 -20.60
N ASN A 335 28.54 -4.98 -20.30
CA ASN A 335 28.46 -3.68 -20.99
C ASN A 335 28.62 -3.80 -22.52
N LYS A 336 27.66 -3.24 -23.26
CA LYS A 336 27.58 -3.33 -24.73
C LYS A 336 28.17 -2.14 -25.46
N VAL A 337 28.56 -1.09 -24.74
CA VAL A 337 29.01 0.17 -25.31
C VAL A 337 30.49 0.37 -24.99
N PRO A 338 31.38 0.60 -25.98
CA PRO A 338 32.79 0.81 -25.71
C PRO A 338 33.04 2.04 -24.83
N LEU A 339 34.08 1.98 -24.01
CA LEU A 339 34.57 3.09 -23.20
C LEU A 339 34.66 4.39 -24.03
N ASP A 340 34.24 5.50 -23.43
CA ASP A 340 34.18 6.85 -24.01
C ASP A 340 33.24 6.99 -25.23
N SER A 341 32.51 5.94 -25.61
CA SER A 341 31.48 6.00 -26.67
C SER A 341 30.13 6.41 -26.10
N THR A 342 29.26 6.93 -26.97
CA THR A 342 27.93 7.39 -26.58
C THR A 342 26.80 6.51 -27.11
N ILE A 343 25.71 6.45 -26.37
CA ILE A 343 24.46 5.78 -26.76
C ILE A 343 23.27 6.72 -26.50
N THR A 344 22.25 6.68 -27.35
CA THR A 344 21.01 7.45 -27.17
C THR A 344 19.85 6.54 -26.81
N LEU A 345 19.24 6.80 -25.65
CA LEU A 345 18.21 5.97 -25.02
C LEU A 345 16.98 6.81 -24.64
N PRO A 346 15.81 6.21 -24.40
CA PRO A 346 14.78 6.86 -23.58
C PRO A 346 15.34 7.23 -22.21
N ARG A 347 14.83 8.27 -21.56
CA ARG A 347 15.27 8.64 -20.20
C ARG A 347 14.88 7.65 -19.12
N VAL A 348 13.84 6.87 -19.35
CA VAL A 348 13.49 5.70 -18.51
C VAL A 348 13.76 4.46 -19.35
N PHE A 349 14.80 3.72 -19.00
CA PHE A 349 15.25 2.56 -19.76
C PHE A 349 15.56 1.39 -18.84
N GLY A 350 15.69 0.19 -19.40
CA GLY A 350 15.99 -1.02 -18.63
C GLY A 350 17.48 -1.34 -18.68
N HIS A 351 18.03 -1.95 -17.64
CA HIS A 351 19.45 -2.34 -17.60
C HIS A 351 19.91 -3.11 -18.87
N LYS A 352 19.04 -3.95 -19.44
CA LYS A 352 19.33 -4.65 -20.69
C LYS A 352 19.60 -3.77 -21.91
N ASP A 353 19.25 -2.49 -21.89
CA ASP A 353 19.51 -1.57 -23.00
C ASP A 353 21.00 -1.21 -23.13
N THR A 354 21.73 -1.24 -22.01
CA THR A 354 23.17 -0.95 -21.91
C THR A 354 23.99 -2.21 -21.71
N ASN A 355 23.51 -3.18 -20.92
CA ASN A 355 24.28 -4.35 -20.50
C ASN A 355 23.60 -5.67 -20.89
N THR A 356 24.38 -6.76 -20.96
CA THR A 356 23.91 -8.11 -21.30
C THR A 356 23.33 -8.76 -20.06
N THR A 357 22.05 -8.53 -19.84
CA THR A 357 21.32 -8.99 -18.66
C THR A 357 19.85 -9.29 -19.00
N LEU A 358 19.17 -10.04 -18.14
CA LEU A 358 17.71 -10.23 -18.19
C LEU A 358 16.94 -9.03 -17.59
N CYS A 359 17.58 -8.23 -16.74
CA CYS A 359 16.97 -7.08 -16.07
C CYS A 359 16.42 -6.05 -17.09
N PRO A 360 15.20 -5.52 -16.91
CA PRO A 360 14.28 -5.67 -15.78
C PRO A 360 13.27 -6.83 -15.90
N GLY A 361 13.44 -7.74 -16.86
CA GLY A 361 12.53 -8.85 -17.11
C GLY A 361 11.58 -8.63 -18.29
N ALA A 362 11.21 -9.71 -18.97
CA ALA A 362 10.33 -9.71 -20.14
C ALA A 362 8.94 -9.06 -19.92
N ASN A 363 8.40 -9.07 -18.69
CA ASN A 363 7.08 -8.50 -18.38
C ASN A 363 7.14 -7.05 -17.88
N LEU A 364 8.27 -6.61 -17.29
CA LEU A 364 8.46 -5.24 -16.82
C LEU A 364 9.02 -4.33 -17.91
N TYR A 365 9.90 -4.83 -18.77
CA TYR A 365 10.50 -4.05 -19.86
C TYR A 365 9.48 -3.37 -20.80
N PRO A 366 8.37 -4.02 -21.22
CA PRO A 366 7.35 -3.36 -22.03
C PRO A 366 6.59 -2.23 -21.31
N LYS A 367 6.73 -2.10 -19.98
CA LYS A 367 6.06 -1.09 -19.15
C LYS A 367 6.89 0.18 -18.94
N LEU A 368 8.15 0.23 -19.38
CA LEU A 368 9.02 1.40 -19.20
C LEU A 368 8.45 2.67 -19.87
N GLY A 369 7.83 2.54 -21.05
CA GLY A 369 7.14 3.65 -21.71
C GLY A 369 5.92 4.16 -20.92
N ARG A 370 5.20 3.27 -20.23
CA ARG A 370 4.11 3.65 -19.31
C ARG A 370 4.65 4.38 -18.10
N ILE A 371 5.72 3.88 -17.46
CA ILE A 371 6.39 4.56 -16.34
C ILE A 371 6.81 5.97 -16.75
N ALA A 372 7.46 6.12 -17.91
CA ALA A 372 7.85 7.43 -18.43
C ALA A 372 6.66 8.36 -18.69
N THR A 373 5.56 7.82 -19.22
CA THR A 373 4.34 8.60 -19.47
C THR A 373 3.70 9.07 -18.17
N LEU A 374 3.53 8.16 -17.20
CA LEU A 374 3.01 8.47 -15.87
C LEU A 374 3.91 9.49 -15.15
N ALA A 375 5.23 9.32 -15.21
CA ALA A 375 6.17 10.25 -14.60
C ALA A 375 6.16 11.65 -15.24
N ALA A 376 5.63 11.78 -16.46
CA ALA A 376 5.44 13.06 -17.13
C ALA A 376 4.04 13.66 -16.90
N THR A 377 3.13 12.91 -16.29
CA THR A 377 1.79 13.37 -15.96
C THR A 377 1.84 14.36 -14.79
N PRO A 378 1.18 15.52 -14.89
CA PRO A 378 1.03 16.42 -13.76
C PRO A 378 0.43 15.69 -12.57
N GLY A 379 1.04 15.84 -11.40
CA GLY A 379 0.44 15.36 -10.16
C GLY A 379 0.62 13.88 -9.80
N VAL A 380 1.43 13.13 -10.56
CA VAL A 380 1.71 11.70 -10.29
C VAL A 380 2.13 11.35 -8.84
N SER A 381 2.64 12.33 -8.08
CA SER A 381 2.99 12.19 -6.65
C SER A 381 1.82 12.25 -5.67
N HIS A 382 0.57 12.12 -6.14
CA HIS A 382 -0.59 12.25 -5.27
C HIS A 382 -0.53 11.30 -4.07
N ALA A 383 -0.82 11.82 -2.87
CA ALA A 383 -0.88 11.00 -1.66
C ALA A 383 -1.92 9.88 -1.84
N LEU A 384 -1.50 8.62 -1.69
CA LEU A 384 -2.45 7.51 -1.70
C LEU A 384 -3.24 7.53 -0.40
N ALA A 385 -4.54 7.22 -0.49
CA ALA A 385 -5.27 6.76 0.68
C ALA A 385 -4.49 5.59 1.29
N SER A 386 -4.21 5.70 2.57
CA SER A 386 -3.52 4.69 3.39
C SER A 386 -4.42 4.41 4.57
N GLN A 387 -4.50 3.17 5.04
CA GLN A 387 -5.26 2.82 6.24
C GLN A 387 -4.35 2.46 7.42
N ASN A 388 -3.03 2.67 7.27
CA ASN A 388 -2.05 2.59 8.35
C ASN A 388 -2.13 3.85 9.24
N VAL A 389 -3.09 3.88 10.14
CA VAL A 389 -3.38 5.03 11.01
C VAL A 389 -2.54 5.00 12.28
N VAL A 390 -2.12 3.83 12.76
CA VAL A 390 -1.28 3.73 13.96
C VAL A 390 0.23 3.81 13.69
N GLY A 391 0.65 3.85 12.43
CA GLY A 391 2.05 4.02 12.01
C GLY A 391 2.90 2.77 12.19
N ASP A 392 2.29 1.59 12.36
CA ASP A 392 2.97 0.30 12.22
C ASP A 392 2.87 -0.15 10.75
N ALA A 393 3.77 -0.97 10.21
CA ALA A 393 3.83 -1.17 8.75
C ALA A 393 2.63 -1.91 8.10
N THR A 394 1.46 -1.94 8.76
CA THR A 394 0.23 -2.61 8.37
C THR A 394 -0.96 -1.63 8.38
N ASP A 395 -1.97 -1.89 7.55
CA ASP A 395 -3.22 -1.12 7.62
C ASP A 395 -4.05 -1.55 8.84
N ASP A 396 -4.94 -0.67 9.29
CA ASP A 396 -5.77 -0.85 10.47
C ASP A 396 -7.27 -0.87 10.14
N ILE A 397 -8.08 -1.45 11.01
CA ILE A 397 -9.54 -1.29 10.90
C ILE A 397 -9.94 0.05 11.49
N VAL A 398 -10.58 0.89 10.68
CA VAL A 398 -11.30 2.09 11.12
C VAL A 398 -12.80 1.82 11.03
N ALA A 399 -13.46 1.67 12.19
CA ALA A 399 -14.89 1.38 12.27
C ALA A 399 -15.67 2.55 12.86
N GLY A 400 -16.63 3.06 12.10
CA GLY A 400 -17.58 4.08 12.54
C GLY A 400 -18.66 3.49 13.46
N LEU A 401 -18.91 4.16 14.59
CA LEU A 401 -19.91 3.78 15.58
C LEU A 401 -20.80 5.00 15.91
N PRO A 402 -21.64 5.46 14.97
CA PRO A 402 -22.40 6.73 15.08
C PRO A 402 -23.40 6.76 16.26
N LYS A 403 -23.67 5.61 16.89
CA LYS A 403 -24.53 5.49 18.08
C LYS A 403 -23.78 5.16 19.36
N GLY A 404 -22.45 5.15 19.31
CA GLY A 404 -21.58 4.94 20.47
C GLY A 404 -21.39 6.22 21.28
N SER A 405 -21.27 6.11 22.61
CA SER A 405 -21.07 7.28 23.49
C SER A 405 -22.18 8.36 23.35
N SER A 406 -21.95 9.58 23.86
CA SER A 406 -22.87 10.72 23.68
C SER A 406 -22.50 11.45 22.38
N GLY A 407 -22.99 10.96 21.24
CA GLY A 407 -22.82 11.62 19.93
C GLY A 407 -22.12 10.82 18.84
N GLY A 408 -21.61 9.63 19.15
CA GLY A 408 -20.88 8.78 18.20
C GLY A 408 -19.43 8.60 18.62
N GLN A 409 -18.76 7.65 17.99
CA GLN A 409 -17.34 7.36 18.18
C GLN A 409 -16.79 6.58 16.98
N ILE A 410 -15.47 6.47 16.88
CA ILE A 410 -14.77 5.53 15.99
C ILE A 410 -13.95 4.54 16.83
N ALA A 411 -13.78 3.33 16.30
CA ALA A 411 -12.88 2.32 16.84
C ALA A 411 -11.73 2.06 15.85
N LEU A 412 -10.50 2.21 16.32
CA LEU A 412 -9.29 1.88 15.59
C LEU A 412 -8.76 0.55 16.13
N VAL A 413 -8.63 -0.45 15.27
CA VAL A 413 -8.10 -1.78 15.63
C VAL A 413 -6.82 -2.02 14.85
N PRO A 414 -5.65 -2.02 15.53
CA PRO A 414 -4.37 -2.18 14.87
C PRO A 414 -4.28 -3.46 14.03
N GLY A 415 -3.74 -3.32 12.83
CA GLY A 415 -3.29 -4.42 12.00
C GLY A 415 -2.13 -5.19 12.62
N SER A 416 -1.80 -6.35 12.04
CA SER A 416 -0.52 -7.01 12.28
C SER A 416 -0.30 -8.11 11.26
N VAL A 417 0.94 -8.58 11.12
CA VAL A 417 1.28 -9.76 10.31
C VAL A 417 0.52 -11.05 10.69
N SER A 418 -0.18 -11.08 11.82
CA SER A 418 -1.07 -12.17 12.27
C SER A 418 -2.56 -11.78 12.24
N GLY A 419 -2.90 -10.74 11.48
CA GLY A 419 -4.21 -10.09 11.45
C GLY A 419 -4.45 -9.13 12.61
N PRO A 420 -5.55 -8.37 12.58
CA PRO A 420 -5.83 -7.29 13.52
C PRO A 420 -5.98 -7.78 14.97
N THR A 421 -5.73 -6.89 15.93
CA THR A 421 -5.80 -7.17 17.36
C THR A 421 -6.49 -6.07 18.16
N ALA A 422 -7.30 -6.46 19.15
CA ALA A 422 -7.95 -5.51 20.06
C ALA A 422 -6.98 -4.94 21.13
N THR A 423 -5.75 -5.46 21.19
CA THR A 423 -4.65 -4.90 21.98
C THR A 423 -4.14 -3.64 21.28
N GLY A 424 -4.07 -2.52 21.99
CA GLY A 424 -3.66 -1.25 21.39
C GLY A 424 -4.76 -0.51 20.62
N LYS A 425 -5.99 -1.05 20.60
CA LYS A 425 -7.15 -0.36 20.02
C LYS A 425 -7.35 1.03 20.63
N LYS A 426 -7.83 1.97 19.82
CA LYS A 426 -8.24 3.31 20.27
C LYS A 426 -9.74 3.49 20.05
N LEU A 427 -10.43 4.06 21.04
CA LEU A 427 -11.80 4.56 20.88
C LEU A 427 -11.76 6.08 20.95
N ILE A 428 -12.28 6.74 19.91
CA ILE A 428 -12.20 8.19 19.78
C ILE A 428 -13.61 8.73 19.55
N SER A 429 -13.97 9.77 20.31
CA SER A 429 -15.25 10.49 20.19
C SER A 429 -14.99 12.00 20.28
N GLN A 430 -16.01 12.83 20.07
CA GLN A 430 -15.91 14.29 20.33
C GLN A 430 -15.61 14.64 21.79
N SER A 431 -15.74 13.68 22.72
CA SER A 431 -15.31 13.86 24.12
C SER A 431 -13.84 13.52 24.37
N SER A 432 -13.13 12.99 23.36
CA SER A 432 -11.70 12.65 23.49
C SER A 432 -10.83 13.91 23.45
N SER A 433 -9.71 13.89 24.16
CA SER A 433 -8.79 15.03 24.22
C SER A 433 -8.29 15.42 22.83
N GLY A 434 -8.45 16.70 22.47
CA GLY A 434 -7.95 17.25 21.21
C GLY A 434 -8.87 17.06 20.01
N VAL A 435 -10.01 16.38 20.19
CA VAL A 435 -11.09 16.31 19.19
C VAL A 435 -11.95 17.57 19.32
N PRO A 436 -12.12 18.37 18.24
CA PRO A 436 -12.97 19.56 18.26
C PRO A 436 -14.46 19.24 18.43
N GLY A 437 -15.23 20.22 18.92
CA GLY A 437 -16.67 20.10 19.14
C GLY A 437 -17.02 19.57 20.53
N ALA A 438 -18.31 19.38 20.79
CA ALA A 438 -18.82 18.73 21.99
C ALA A 438 -19.64 17.51 21.55
N GLY A 439 -19.52 16.39 22.25
CA GLY A 439 -20.34 15.21 21.95
C GLY A 439 -21.77 15.38 22.47
N GLU A 440 -22.72 15.53 21.56
CA GLU A 440 -24.14 15.68 21.81
C GLU A 440 -24.91 14.48 21.26
N SER A 441 -25.99 14.08 21.95
CA SER A 441 -26.75 12.90 21.53
C SER A 441 -27.45 13.14 20.20
N GLY A 442 -26.88 12.61 19.12
CA GLY A 442 -27.45 12.73 17.79
C GLY A 442 -26.44 13.14 16.73
N ASP A 443 -25.22 13.54 17.10
CA ASP A 443 -24.22 14.06 16.16
C ASP A 443 -23.79 13.05 15.09
N GLU A 444 -23.92 11.76 15.41
CA GLU A 444 -23.57 10.65 14.53
C GLU A 444 -22.07 10.65 14.15
N PHE A 445 -21.17 11.03 15.08
CA PHE A 445 -19.72 10.95 14.89
C PHE A 445 -19.28 9.54 14.51
N GLY A 446 -18.69 9.40 13.32
CA GLY A 446 -18.37 8.11 12.71
C GLY A 446 -19.45 7.58 11.77
N ALA A 447 -20.38 8.42 11.31
CA ALA A 447 -21.36 8.04 10.28
C ALA A 447 -20.72 7.78 8.91
N SER A 448 -19.59 8.44 8.65
CA SER A 448 -18.73 8.24 7.48
C SER A 448 -17.27 8.42 7.91
N THR A 449 -16.35 7.67 7.31
CA THR A 449 -14.91 7.79 7.60
C THR A 449 -14.06 7.59 6.35
N ALA A 450 -12.95 8.30 6.25
CA ALA A 450 -11.93 8.14 5.22
C ALA A 450 -10.55 8.46 5.80
N THR A 451 -9.48 7.98 5.16
CA THR A 451 -8.11 8.11 5.69
C THR A 451 -7.10 8.53 4.62
N GLY A 452 -6.07 9.26 5.04
CA GLY A 452 -4.96 9.71 4.19
C GLY A 452 -4.10 10.73 4.92
N ASP A 453 -2.89 11.01 4.44
CA ASP A 453 -1.99 12.00 5.05
C ASP A 453 -2.41 13.43 4.63
N ILE A 454 -3.34 14.02 5.37
CA ILE A 454 -3.98 15.30 5.02
C ILE A 454 -3.06 16.47 5.34
N ASN A 455 -2.28 16.33 6.40
CA ASN A 455 -1.41 17.39 6.86
C ASN A 455 0.00 17.35 6.20
N GLY A 456 0.39 16.21 5.61
CA GLY A 456 1.63 15.98 4.89
C GLY A 456 2.83 15.66 5.79
N ASP A 457 2.61 15.11 6.99
CA ASP A 457 3.65 14.77 7.96
C ASP A 457 4.17 13.33 7.83
N GLY A 458 3.62 12.55 6.89
CA GLY A 458 3.95 11.15 6.67
C GLY A 458 3.18 10.17 7.57
N HIS A 459 2.22 10.65 8.37
CA HIS A 459 1.29 9.83 9.13
C HIS A 459 -0.12 9.90 8.52
N THR A 460 -0.82 8.77 8.54
CA THR A 460 -2.20 8.74 8.05
C THR A 460 -3.13 9.46 9.04
N ASP A 461 -3.89 10.43 8.55
CA ASP A 461 -4.94 11.14 9.27
C ASP A 461 -6.31 10.48 9.01
N ILE A 462 -7.30 10.80 9.85
CA ILE A 462 -8.66 10.26 9.75
C ILE A 462 -9.67 11.40 9.60
N VAL A 463 -10.50 11.34 8.56
CA VAL A 463 -11.70 12.17 8.42
C VAL A 463 -12.88 11.43 9.00
N VAL A 464 -13.65 12.09 9.86
CA VAL A 464 -14.82 11.53 10.53
C VAL A 464 -16.02 12.43 10.31
N GLY A 465 -17.05 11.93 9.62
CA GLY A 465 -18.32 12.63 9.45
C GLY A 465 -19.19 12.56 10.70
N GLN A 466 -19.88 13.66 10.99
CA GLN A 466 -20.86 13.82 12.06
C GLN A 466 -22.07 14.61 11.53
N PRO A 467 -22.92 13.99 10.68
CA PRO A 467 -24.00 14.68 9.96
C PRO A 467 -25.16 15.13 10.84
N GLY A 468 -25.25 14.66 12.08
CA GLY A 468 -26.25 15.10 13.03
C GLY A 468 -25.86 16.32 13.86
N GLU A 469 -24.63 16.81 13.73
CA GLU A 469 -24.10 17.92 14.53
C GLU A 469 -24.99 19.17 14.45
N ASP A 470 -25.36 19.70 15.62
CA ASP A 470 -26.03 20.97 15.79
C ASP A 470 -24.99 22.11 15.91
N ASP A 471 -25.33 23.32 15.46
CA ASP A 471 -24.47 24.48 15.69
C ASP A 471 -24.96 25.41 16.81
N THR A 472 -24.05 26.25 17.31
CA THR A 472 -24.39 27.27 18.33
C THR A 472 -25.30 28.39 17.82
N GLY A 473 -25.56 28.44 16.51
CA GLY A 473 -26.47 29.36 15.84
C GLY A 473 -27.94 28.92 15.90
N GLY A 474 -28.20 27.69 16.37
CA GLY A 474 -29.54 27.11 16.49
C GLY A 474 -30.00 26.33 15.27
N HIS A 475 -29.10 25.98 14.35
CA HIS A 475 -29.40 25.12 13.21
C HIS A 475 -29.23 23.65 13.61
N SER A 476 -30.34 22.90 13.58
CA SER A 476 -30.32 21.47 13.91
C SER A 476 -29.79 20.62 12.74
N ASN A 477 -28.99 19.60 13.00
CA ASN A 477 -28.40 18.70 12.00
C ASN A 477 -27.72 19.48 10.85
N ARG A 478 -26.98 20.54 11.18
CA ARG A 478 -26.11 21.22 10.21
C ARG A 478 -25.08 20.25 9.66
N GLY A 479 -24.58 19.39 10.53
CA GLY A 479 -23.59 18.39 10.21
C GLY A 479 -22.20 19.00 10.02
N ALA A 480 -21.20 18.17 10.24
CA ALA A 480 -19.80 18.52 10.16
C ALA A 480 -18.95 17.31 9.77
N TYR A 481 -17.66 17.53 9.57
CA TYR A 481 -16.66 16.48 9.68
C TYR A 481 -15.46 16.96 10.50
N THR A 482 -14.71 16.01 11.05
CA THR A 482 -13.50 16.27 11.82
C THR A 482 -12.31 15.58 11.17
N ILE A 483 -11.22 16.31 10.96
CA ILE A 483 -9.91 15.75 10.60
C ILE A 483 -9.14 15.49 11.89
N LEU A 484 -8.69 14.27 12.11
CA LEU A 484 -7.88 13.84 13.25
C LEU A 484 -6.48 13.50 12.78
N ASN A 485 -5.47 14.20 13.29
CA ASN A 485 -4.11 14.02 12.82
C ASN A 485 -3.44 12.80 13.48
N GLY A 486 -2.84 11.94 12.66
CA GLY A 486 -2.09 10.76 13.10
C GLY A 486 -0.75 11.13 13.75
N PRO A 487 -0.05 10.15 14.36
CA PRO A 487 -0.53 8.82 14.72
C PRO A 487 -1.28 8.81 16.08
N ASP A 488 -1.22 9.92 16.82
CA ASP A 488 -1.74 9.99 18.19
C ASP A 488 -3.22 10.37 18.27
N PHE A 489 -3.76 11.06 17.26
CA PHE A 489 -5.14 11.55 17.19
C PHE A 489 -5.53 12.47 18.36
N THR A 490 -4.56 13.23 18.87
CA THR A 490 -4.73 14.20 19.96
C THR A 490 -4.81 15.64 19.44
N THR A 491 -4.81 15.83 18.13
CA THR A 491 -5.05 17.11 17.47
C THR A 491 -6.01 16.90 16.32
N GLY A 492 -6.90 17.85 16.09
CA GLY A 492 -7.85 17.76 15.00
C GLY A 492 -8.47 19.11 14.64
N THR A 493 -9.14 19.13 13.49
CA THR A 493 -9.82 20.30 12.93
C THR A 493 -11.26 19.94 12.61
N GLY A 494 -12.22 20.64 13.22
CA GLY A 494 -13.65 20.50 12.92
C GLY A 494 -14.04 21.42 11.76
N VAL A 495 -14.87 20.90 10.85
CA VAL A 495 -15.18 21.55 9.58
C VAL A 495 -16.69 21.49 9.31
N ASN A 496 -17.30 22.66 9.08
CA ASN A 496 -18.74 22.81 8.85
C ASN A 496 -19.01 23.42 7.48
N ILE A 497 -20.18 23.13 6.90
CA ILE A 497 -20.64 23.75 5.65
C ILE A 497 -20.70 25.29 5.75
N ASP A 498 -20.40 26.00 4.66
CA ASP A 498 -20.45 27.47 4.58
C ASP A 498 -21.87 28.05 4.78
N GLY A 499 -21.95 29.30 5.25
CA GLY A 499 -23.22 30.01 5.53
C GLY A 499 -24.01 30.45 4.29
N SER A 500 -23.50 30.23 3.08
CA SER A 500 -24.22 30.47 1.81
C SER A 500 -25.26 29.41 1.46
N TYR A 501 -25.27 28.28 2.19
CA TYR A 501 -26.21 27.17 1.99
C TYR A 501 -27.27 27.12 3.09
N GLU A 502 -28.36 26.37 2.84
CA GLU A 502 -29.33 26.05 3.90
C GLU A 502 -28.64 25.20 4.96
N LEU A 503 -28.63 25.70 6.19
CA LEU A 503 -27.88 25.10 7.30
C LEU A 503 -28.73 24.12 8.10
N THR A 504 -30.04 24.34 8.21
CA THR A 504 -30.90 23.46 9.00
C THR A 504 -31.11 22.15 8.23
N ASN A 505 -30.78 21.03 8.86
CA ASN A 505 -30.90 19.71 8.25
C ASN A 505 -30.05 19.55 6.97
N ALA A 506 -28.94 20.28 6.89
CA ALA A 506 -27.96 20.14 5.81
C ALA A 506 -27.30 18.76 5.84
N ARG A 507 -27.00 18.24 7.04
CA ARG A 507 -26.36 16.93 7.26
C ARG A 507 -25.02 16.80 6.56
N PHE A 508 -24.20 17.84 6.62
CA PHE A 508 -22.86 17.83 6.03
C PHE A 508 -21.95 16.79 6.71
N GLY A 509 -21.07 16.13 5.94
CA GLY A 509 -20.30 14.98 6.43
C GLY A 509 -21.05 13.65 6.36
N SER A 510 -22.16 13.57 5.61
CA SER A 510 -22.89 12.31 5.41
C SER A 510 -22.12 11.32 4.54
N ALA A 511 -21.27 11.81 3.65
CA ALA A 511 -20.25 11.02 2.96
C ALA A 511 -18.94 11.82 2.92
N VAL A 512 -17.82 11.12 3.09
CA VAL A 512 -16.47 11.70 2.98
C VAL A 512 -15.60 10.80 2.11
N ALA A 513 -14.67 11.39 1.37
CA ALA A 513 -13.63 10.68 0.64
C ALA A 513 -12.32 11.47 0.74
N VAL A 514 -11.21 10.76 0.68
CA VAL A 514 -9.87 11.36 0.77
C VAL A 514 -9.04 10.97 -0.44
N GLY A 515 -8.28 11.91 -0.96
CA GLY A 515 -7.37 11.71 -2.08
C GLY A 515 -6.69 13.02 -2.41
N ASP A 516 -5.51 12.99 -3.00
CA ASP A 516 -4.85 14.23 -3.41
C ASP A 516 -5.41 14.69 -4.78
N PHE A 517 -6.35 15.62 -4.72
CA PHE A 517 -7.16 16.08 -5.84
C PHE A 517 -6.52 17.24 -6.59
N ASN A 518 -5.55 17.93 -5.98
CA ASN A 518 -4.82 19.07 -6.55
C ASN A 518 -3.34 18.77 -6.87
N ALA A 519 -2.88 17.58 -6.47
CA ALA A 519 -1.54 17.06 -6.56
C ALA A 519 -0.44 17.88 -5.86
N ASP A 520 -0.76 18.41 -4.69
CA ASP A 520 0.18 19.09 -3.80
C ASP A 520 0.98 18.13 -2.89
N GLY A 521 0.74 16.83 -3.04
CA GLY A 521 1.39 15.74 -2.32
C GLY A 521 0.81 15.50 -0.93
N LYS A 522 -0.27 16.19 -0.57
CA LYS A 522 -1.06 15.94 0.64
C LYS A 522 -2.43 15.43 0.24
N ALA A 523 -3.03 14.60 1.09
CA ALA A 523 -4.37 14.14 0.85
C ALA A 523 -5.39 15.28 1.09
N ASP A 524 -6.36 15.43 0.20
CA ASP A 524 -7.45 16.39 0.34
C ASP A 524 -8.72 15.70 0.84
N VAL A 525 -9.67 16.48 1.33
CA VAL A 525 -10.93 15.97 1.89
C VAL A 525 -12.11 16.40 1.04
N PHE A 526 -12.83 15.44 0.48
CA PHE A 526 -14.16 15.63 -0.08
C PHE A 526 -15.22 15.32 0.98
N ALA A 527 -16.27 16.14 1.05
CA ALA A 527 -17.42 15.90 1.92
C ALA A 527 -18.73 16.28 1.21
N ALA A 528 -19.80 15.53 1.50
CA ALA A 528 -21.14 15.76 0.95
C ALA A 528 -22.22 15.86 2.04
N SER A 529 -23.32 16.52 1.68
CA SER A 529 -24.49 16.77 2.53
C SER A 529 -25.78 16.30 1.85
N THR A 530 -26.76 15.88 2.64
CA THR A 530 -28.03 15.31 2.16
C THR A 530 -29.18 16.31 2.12
N GLY A 531 -28.93 17.55 2.58
CA GLY A 531 -29.96 18.57 2.73
C GLY A 531 -30.60 18.98 1.41
N THR A 532 -31.29 20.11 1.40
CA THR A 532 -32.01 20.63 0.22
C THR A 532 -31.11 20.70 -1.01
N GLY A 533 -31.32 19.77 -1.96
CA GLY A 533 -30.50 19.61 -3.17
C GLY A 533 -29.07 19.09 -2.97
N GLY A 534 -28.68 18.85 -1.72
CA GLY A 534 -27.35 18.44 -1.29
C GLY A 534 -26.24 19.42 -1.66
N THR A 535 -25.17 19.38 -0.90
CA THR A 535 -23.95 20.16 -1.18
C THR A 535 -22.74 19.25 -1.13
N TRP A 536 -21.73 19.60 -1.88
CA TRP A 536 -20.43 18.97 -1.78
C TRP A 536 -19.36 20.05 -1.62
N SER A 537 -18.24 19.64 -1.04
CA SER A 537 -17.08 20.49 -0.89
C SER A 537 -15.79 19.69 -0.97
N ALA A 538 -14.71 20.36 -1.35
CA ALA A 538 -13.35 19.86 -1.27
C ALA A 538 -12.49 20.83 -0.47
N ARG A 539 -11.77 20.30 0.52
CA ARG A 539 -10.85 21.02 1.39
C ARG A 539 -9.43 20.56 1.12
N TYR A 540 -8.55 21.54 0.90
CA TYR A 540 -7.13 21.36 0.61
C TYR A 540 -6.28 21.92 1.76
N GLY A 541 -4.96 21.77 1.69
CA GLY A 541 -4.02 22.11 2.77
C GLY A 541 -4.01 23.58 3.24
N ASP A 542 -4.58 24.52 2.49
CA ASP A 542 -4.69 25.95 2.83
C ASP A 542 -6.05 26.36 3.41
N GLY A 543 -7.05 25.49 3.30
CA GLY A 543 -8.22 25.47 4.15
C GLY A 543 -9.57 25.84 3.55
N TRP A 544 -9.86 25.70 2.24
CA TRP A 544 -11.17 25.42 1.55
C TRP A 544 -11.08 26.00 0.12
N ASP A 545 -11.10 25.21 -0.97
CA ASP A 545 -11.03 25.82 -2.34
C ASP A 545 -12.19 25.53 -3.28
N THR A 546 -13.15 24.65 -2.97
CA THR A 546 -14.35 24.51 -3.83
C THR A 546 -15.54 23.91 -3.09
N ASP A 547 -16.72 24.50 -3.30
CA ASP A 547 -18.01 23.91 -2.93
C ASP A 547 -19.09 24.26 -3.97
N SER A 548 -20.16 23.47 -4.00
CA SER A 548 -21.35 23.73 -4.81
C SER A 548 -22.50 22.81 -4.38
N THR A 549 -23.72 23.08 -4.85
CA THR A 549 -24.81 22.10 -4.75
C THR A 549 -24.53 20.86 -5.61
N ILE A 550 -25.03 19.70 -5.16
CA ILE A 550 -24.95 18.43 -5.90
C ILE A 550 -25.95 18.44 -7.05
N THR A 551 -27.17 18.92 -6.79
CA THR A 551 -28.24 19.06 -7.79
C THR A 551 -28.92 20.42 -7.66
N THR A 552 -29.68 20.79 -8.69
CA THR A 552 -30.50 22.03 -8.70
C THR A 552 -31.93 21.79 -8.22
N THR A 553 -32.27 20.56 -7.82
CA THR A 553 -33.57 20.21 -7.24
C THR A 553 -33.55 20.48 -5.75
N GLU A 554 -34.64 21.00 -5.19
CA GLU A 554 -34.74 21.35 -3.75
C GLU A 554 -35.09 20.15 -2.85
N ASP A 555 -35.19 18.93 -3.40
CA ASP A 555 -35.48 17.75 -2.59
C ASP A 555 -34.25 17.32 -1.77
N ASN A 556 -34.50 16.79 -0.58
CA ASN A 556 -33.45 16.15 0.21
C ASN A 556 -32.94 14.89 -0.49
N LEU A 557 -31.64 14.69 -0.40
CA LEU A 557 -30.94 13.51 -0.88
C LEU A 557 -30.87 12.45 0.23
N SER A 558 -30.37 11.26 -0.10
CA SER A 558 -30.17 10.16 0.86
C SER A 558 -29.18 9.14 0.31
N TYR A 559 -28.59 8.33 1.19
CA TYR A 559 -27.67 7.25 0.82
C TYR A 559 -26.46 7.73 0.01
N GLU A 560 -25.95 8.89 0.40
CA GLU A 560 -24.67 9.41 -0.05
C GLU A 560 -23.57 8.43 0.33
N ASP A 561 -22.76 8.08 -0.66
CA ASP A 561 -21.53 7.32 -0.45
C ASP A 561 -20.52 7.76 -1.50
N ALA A 562 -19.24 7.84 -1.13
CA ALA A 562 -18.21 8.44 -1.97
C ALA A 562 -16.95 7.59 -1.98
N ALA A 563 -16.38 7.40 -3.15
CA ALA A 563 -15.09 6.72 -3.34
C ALA A 563 -14.16 7.59 -4.18
N SER A 564 -12.87 7.57 -3.86
CA SER A 564 -11.82 8.25 -4.60
C SER A 564 -10.97 7.28 -5.41
N GLY A 565 -10.40 7.76 -6.52
CA GLY A 565 -9.51 7.01 -7.41
C GLY A 565 -9.12 7.85 -8.62
N ASP A 566 -8.10 7.45 -9.37
CA ASP A 566 -7.73 8.13 -10.63
C ASP A 566 -8.50 7.46 -11.80
N PHE A 567 -9.70 7.97 -12.08
CA PHE A 567 -10.62 7.37 -13.07
C PHE A 567 -10.26 7.72 -14.51
N ASN A 568 -9.29 8.61 -14.72
CA ASN A 568 -8.87 9.07 -16.04
C ASN A 568 -7.35 9.09 -16.26
N GLN A 569 -6.57 8.53 -15.35
CA GLN A 569 -5.12 8.41 -15.44
C GLN A 569 -4.42 9.75 -15.69
N ASP A 570 -4.95 10.84 -15.14
CA ASP A 570 -4.37 12.17 -15.32
C ASP A 570 -3.55 12.66 -14.13
N GLY A 571 -3.30 11.77 -13.18
CA GLY A 571 -2.39 11.97 -12.06
C GLY A 571 -3.04 12.62 -10.85
N TYR A 572 -4.27 13.11 -10.96
CA TYR A 572 -5.06 13.64 -9.86
C TYR A 572 -6.04 12.59 -9.36
N ALA A 573 -6.26 12.50 -8.06
CA ALA A 573 -7.39 11.73 -7.57
C ALA A 573 -8.70 12.41 -7.99
N ASP A 574 -9.71 11.60 -8.29
CA ASP A 574 -11.08 11.98 -8.57
C ASP A 574 -12.00 11.48 -7.46
N VAL A 575 -13.28 11.90 -7.49
CA VAL A 575 -14.33 11.37 -6.60
C VAL A 575 -15.54 10.91 -7.40
N ALA A 576 -16.06 9.73 -7.07
CA ALA A 576 -17.36 9.25 -7.50
C ALA A 576 -18.34 9.29 -6.31
N LEU A 577 -19.39 10.11 -6.42
CA LEU A 577 -20.44 10.24 -5.41
C LEU A 577 -21.70 9.51 -5.86
N ASN A 578 -22.11 8.49 -5.11
CA ASN A 578 -23.44 7.89 -5.17
C ASN A 578 -24.43 8.70 -4.32
N TYR A 579 -25.69 8.81 -4.75
CA TYR A 579 -26.81 9.25 -3.89
C TYR A 579 -28.17 8.83 -4.47
N ARG A 580 -29.23 8.88 -3.65
CA ARG A 580 -30.62 8.76 -4.06
C ARG A 580 -31.29 10.13 -4.09
N ASP A 581 -31.93 10.49 -5.20
CA ASP A 581 -32.65 11.76 -5.34
C ASP A 581 -34.06 11.74 -4.72
N GLY A 582 -34.72 12.91 -4.69
CA GLY A 582 -36.10 13.06 -4.19
C GLY A 582 -37.15 12.24 -4.93
N SER A 583 -36.86 11.81 -6.16
CA SER A 583 -37.71 10.88 -6.93
C SER A 583 -37.45 9.41 -6.59
N SER A 584 -36.62 9.15 -5.57
CA SER A 584 -36.18 7.84 -5.11
C SER A 584 -35.29 7.09 -6.11
N LEU A 585 -34.66 7.78 -7.06
CA LEU A 585 -33.76 7.18 -8.04
C LEU A 585 -32.29 7.37 -7.65
N GLY A 586 -31.51 6.30 -7.77
CA GLY A 586 -30.06 6.33 -7.56
C GLY A 586 -29.32 7.06 -8.69
N LYS A 587 -28.32 7.86 -8.33
CA LYS A 587 -27.46 8.66 -9.21
C LYS A 587 -25.99 8.46 -8.84
N VAL A 588 -25.11 8.66 -9.82
CA VAL A 588 -23.67 8.75 -9.61
C VAL A 588 -23.14 10.03 -10.26
N VAL A 589 -22.30 10.76 -9.55
CA VAL A 589 -21.62 11.97 -10.04
C VAL A 589 -20.12 11.75 -9.99
N TRP A 590 -19.45 12.05 -11.09
CA TRP A 590 -18.00 12.12 -11.15
C TRP A 590 -17.54 13.56 -10.94
N TYR A 591 -16.72 13.77 -9.91
CA TYR A 591 -15.94 14.97 -9.69
C TYR A 591 -14.50 14.68 -10.12
N LYS A 592 -13.99 15.50 -11.03
CA LYS A 592 -12.66 15.33 -11.59
C LYS A 592 -11.67 16.24 -10.87
N GLY A 593 -10.53 15.71 -10.47
CA GLY A 593 -9.37 16.43 -9.94
C GLY A 593 -8.62 17.25 -11.01
N GLY A 594 -7.67 18.03 -10.53
CA GLY A 594 -6.84 18.87 -11.38
C GLY A 594 -6.08 19.91 -10.57
N SER A 595 -5.17 20.65 -11.20
CA SER A 595 -4.32 21.65 -10.53
C SER A 595 -5.05 22.75 -9.75
N GLY A 596 -6.37 22.92 -9.95
CA GLY A 596 -7.21 23.86 -9.21
C GLY A 596 -8.19 23.17 -8.26
N GLY A 597 -7.99 21.87 -7.98
CA GLY A 597 -8.87 21.04 -7.18
C GLY A 597 -10.00 20.35 -7.97
N LEU A 598 -10.91 19.74 -7.21
CA LEU A 598 -12.08 19.03 -7.72
C LEU A 598 -13.08 19.94 -8.41
N ARG A 599 -13.67 19.42 -9.49
CA ARG A 599 -14.84 20.02 -10.15
C ARG A 599 -15.83 18.96 -10.59
N LYS A 600 -17.13 19.27 -10.56
CA LYS A 600 -18.16 18.36 -11.10
C LYS A 600 -17.96 18.16 -12.60
N ALA A 601 -17.65 16.94 -13.03
CA ALA A 601 -17.39 16.61 -14.42
C ALA A 601 -18.64 16.12 -15.15
N ALA A 602 -19.36 15.16 -14.56
CA ALA A 602 -20.59 14.62 -15.13
C ALA A 602 -21.47 13.93 -14.08
N THR A 603 -22.79 13.92 -14.31
CA THR A 603 -23.68 12.93 -13.72
C THR A 603 -23.75 11.75 -14.69
N LEU A 604 -23.39 10.55 -14.22
CA LEU A 604 -23.29 9.37 -15.06
C LEU A 604 -24.68 8.86 -15.47
N THR A 605 -24.73 8.20 -16.63
CA THR A 605 -25.97 7.58 -17.15
C THR A 605 -26.28 6.25 -16.48
N VAL A 606 -25.26 5.57 -15.93
CA VAL A 606 -25.46 4.41 -15.05
C VAL A 606 -26.24 4.86 -13.81
N LYS A 607 -27.14 4.01 -13.32
CA LYS A 607 -27.90 4.30 -12.11
C LYS A 607 -27.02 4.08 -10.88
N GLY A 608 -27.21 4.93 -9.87
CA GLY A 608 -26.65 4.69 -8.55
C GLY A 608 -27.42 3.61 -7.79
N GLY A 609 -27.23 3.59 -6.48
CA GLY A 609 -27.91 2.75 -5.51
C GLY A 609 -27.64 3.29 -4.11
N ARG A 610 -26.99 2.49 -3.25
CA ARG A 610 -26.75 2.86 -1.84
C ARG A 610 -25.29 2.89 -1.42
N SER A 611 -24.39 2.31 -2.21
CA SER A 611 -22.97 2.26 -1.89
C SER A 611 -22.10 2.27 -3.15
N ILE A 612 -20.84 2.68 -3.01
CA ILE A 612 -19.87 2.75 -4.10
C ILE A 612 -18.47 2.46 -3.58
N GLY A 613 -17.66 1.72 -4.35
CA GLY A 613 -16.24 1.52 -4.09
C GLY A 613 -15.41 1.71 -5.35
N ALA A 614 -14.12 2.01 -5.21
CA ALA A 614 -13.21 2.32 -6.31
C ALA A 614 -11.94 1.47 -6.28
N GLY A 615 -11.41 1.16 -7.47
CA GLY A 615 -10.14 0.44 -7.65
C GLY A 615 -10.02 -0.17 -9.04
N ASP A 616 -8.82 -0.61 -9.44
CA ASP A 616 -8.53 -1.18 -10.77
C ASP A 616 -9.09 -2.61 -10.92
N ILE A 617 -10.41 -2.74 -11.00
CA ILE A 617 -11.13 -4.01 -11.10
C ILE A 617 -10.80 -4.74 -12.40
N ASN A 618 -10.48 -3.97 -13.45
CA ASN A 618 -10.17 -4.51 -14.78
C ASN A 618 -8.67 -4.67 -15.08
N GLY A 619 -7.78 -4.28 -14.18
CA GLY A 619 -6.34 -4.48 -14.27
C GLY A 619 -5.68 -3.72 -15.44
N ASP A 620 -6.29 -2.65 -15.93
CA ASP A 620 -5.72 -1.83 -17.01
C ASP A 620 -4.88 -0.67 -16.48
N GLY A 621 -4.87 -0.46 -15.17
CA GLY A 621 -4.09 0.56 -14.52
C GLY A 621 -4.82 1.88 -14.32
N ILE A 622 -6.14 1.88 -14.48
CA ILE A 622 -7.03 3.03 -14.28
C ILE A 622 -8.05 2.59 -13.26
N ASP A 623 -8.34 3.42 -12.26
CA ASP A 623 -9.32 3.02 -11.27
C ASP A 623 -10.72 2.97 -11.90
N ASP A 624 -11.47 1.94 -11.51
CA ASP A 624 -12.86 1.70 -11.87
C ASP A 624 -13.76 1.95 -10.65
N ILE A 625 -15.07 1.86 -10.83
CA ILE A 625 -16.00 1.83 -9.70
C ILE A 625 -16.90 0.59 -9.72
N ALA A 626 -17.32 0.17 -8.53
CA ALA A 626 -18.40 -0.77 -8.30
C ALA A 626 -19.55 -0.07 -7.55
N ILE A 627 -20.77 -0.19 -8.07
CA ILE A 627 -21.98 0.43 -7.51
C ILE A 627 -22.86 -0.65 -6.91
N GLY A 628 -23.20 -0.51 -5.63
CA GLY A 628 -24.13 -1.38 -4.93
C GLY A 628 -25.58 -0.93 -5.09
N GLN A 629 -26.43 -1.80 -5.64
CA GLN A 629 -27.79 -1.48 -6.08
C GLN A 629 -28.81 -2.45 -5.48
N PRO A 630 -29.13 -2.30 -4.18
CA PRO A 630 -29.89 -3.32 -3.44
C PRO A 630 -31.38 -3.41 -3.81
N TYR A 631 -31.95 -2.39 -4.45
CA TYR A 631 -33.40 -2.33 -4.69
C TYR A 631 -33.77 -1.92 -6.11
N THR A 632 -34.68 -2.70 -6.71
CA THR A 632 -35.25 -2.44 -8.04
C THR A 632 -35.89 -1.06 -8.16
N ALA A 633 -36.53 -0.56 -7.10
CA ALA A 633 -37.21 0.74 -7.10
C ALA A 633 -36.25 1.92 -7.29
N GLU A 634 -34.99 1.76 -6.90
CA GLU A 634 -33.99 2.84 -6.92
C GLU A 634 -33.22 2.90 -8.25
N SER A 635 -32.99 1.74 -8.87
CA SER A 635 -32.05 1.62 -9.99
C SER A 635 -32.53 0.76 -11.15
N GLY A 636 -33.64 0.02 -10.99
CA GLY A 636 -34.04 -1.04 -11.91
C GLY A 636 -33.24 -2.34 -11.75
N ALA A 637 -32.51 -2.50 -10.63
CA ALA A 637 -31.76 -3.70 -10.31
C ALA A 637 -32.60 -4.98 -10.21
N ALA A 638 -31.95 -6.14 -10.26
CA ALA A 638 -32.56 -7.44 -10.00
C ALA A 638 -33.26 -7.51 -8.63
N ALA A 639 -34.27 -8.38 -8.53
CA ALA A 639 -34.91 -8.68 -7.24
C ALA A 639 -33.86 -9.35 -6.34
N GLY A 640 -33.58 -8.77 -5.18
CA GLY A 640 -32.48 -9.17 -4.29
C GLY A 640 -31.24 -8.27 -4.37
N GLY A 641 -31.18 -7.39 -5.36
CA GLY A 641 -30.08 -6.43 -5.53
C GLY A 641 -29.02 -6.90 -6.51
N GLN A 642 -28.06 -6.04 -6.78
CA GLN A 642 -26.95 -6.31 -7.69
C GLN A 642 -25.76 -5.39 -7.44
N VAL A 643 -24.63 -5.74 -8.05
CA VAL A 643 -23.43 -4.90 -8.13
C VAL A 643 -23.17 -4.56 -9.60
N THR A 644 -22.87 -3.30 -9.91
CA THR A 644 -22.51 -2.87 -11.27
C THR A 644 -21.11 -2.31 -11.32
N PHE A 645 -20.24 -2.93 -12.11
CA PHE A 645 -18.93 -2.43 -12.51
C PHE A 645 -19.07 -1.34 -13.58
N VAL A 646 -18.31 -0.25 -13.43
CA VAL A 646 -18.21 0.86 -14.40
C VAL A 646 -16.74 1.20 -14.58
N LYS A 647 -16.32 1.22 -15.84
CA LYS A 647 -14.91 1.31 -16.23
C LYS A 647 -14.40 2.76 -16.23
N GLY A 648 -13.17 2.97 -15.75
CA GLY A 648 -12.37 4.18 -15.98
C GLY A 648 -11.76 4.24 -17.38
N SER A 649 -11.40 5.43 -17.87
CA SER A 649 -10.81 5.57 -19.20
C SER A 649 -9.82 6.73 -19.26
N PRO A 650 -8.67 6.56 -19.94
CA PRO A 650 -7.60 7.55 -19.83
C PRO A 650 -7.99 8.86 -20.51
N ALA A 651 -7.55 9.97 -19.92
CA ALA A 651 -7.56 11.26 -20.56
C ALA A 651 -6.63 11.22 -21.77
N THR A 652 -7.05 11.88 -22.85
CA THR A 652 -6.21 12.08 -24.05
C THR A 652 -6.12 13.57 -24.34
N SER A 653 -5.32 13.95 -25.34
CA SER A 653 -5.31 15.34 -25.83
C SER A 653 -6.68 15.81 -26.36
N THR A 654 -7.63 14.89 -26.57
CA THR A 654 -8.95 15.18 -27.16
C THR A 654 -10.14 14.83 -26.26
N THR A 655 -9.94 14.07 -25.19
CA THR A 655 -11.01 13.59 -24.30
C THR A 655 -10.58 13.70 -22.85
N ALA A 656 -11.50 14.13 -21.97
CA ALA A 656 -11.22 14.20 -20.53
C ALA A 656 -11.04 12.83 -19.85
N GLY A 657 -11.39 11.73 -20.55
CA GLY A 657 -11.40 10.38 -20.00
C GLY A 657 -12.53 10.20 -18.98
N GLY A 658 -12.29 9.35 -17.99
CA GLY A 658 -13.14 9.14 -16.82
C GLY A 658 -14.07 7.93 -16.91
N LEU A 659 -15.06 7.93 -16.02
CA LEU A 659 -16.02 6.84 -15.87
C LEU A 659 -16.99 6.75 -17.04
N THR A 660 -17.09 5.56 -17.63
CA THR A 660 -17.96 5.28 -18.77
C THR A 660 -18.93 4.13 -18.51
N ALA A 661 -20.21 4.37 -18.80
CA ALA A 661 -21.23 3.31 -18.78
C ALA A 661 -21.05 2.31 -19.94
N THR A 662 -20.21 2.62 -20.93
CA THR A 662 -19.92 1.70 -22.04
C THR A 662 -19.14 0.51 -21.52
N GLY A 663 -19.71 -0.68 -21.64
CA GLY A 663 -19.09 -1.91 -21.12
C GLY A 663 -19.31 -2.13 -19.63
N ALA A 664 -20.19 -1.36 -18.98
CA ALA A 664 -20.63 -1.63 -17.62
C ALA A 664 -21.24 -3.03 -17.51
N LYS A 665 -20.98 -3.72 -16.39
CA LYS A 665 -21.44 -5.09 -16.15
C LYS A 665 -22.08 -5.21 -14.80
N SER A 666 -23.24 -5.86 -14.75
CA SER A 666 -23.97 -6.11 -13.51
C SER A 666 -23.94 -7.59 -13.15
N VAL A 667 -23.80 -7.88 -11.86
CA VAL A 667 -23.82 -9.22 -11.26
C VAL A 667 -24.78 -9.22 -10.07
N ASN A 668 -25.57 -10.29 -9.94
CA ASN A 668 -26.49 -10.55 -8.83
C ASN A 668 -26.40 -12.03 -8.41
N GLN A 669 -27.14 -12.45 -7.38
CA GLN A 669 -27.11 -13.84 -6.89
C GLN A 669 -27.62 -14.88 -7.91
N ASP A 670 -28.43 -14.49 -8.90
CA ASP A 670 -28.87 -15.37 -10.00
C ASP A 670 -27.82 -15.47 -11.14
N THR A 671 -26.76 -14.68 -11.08
CA THR A 671 -25.69 -14.72 -12.08
C THR A 671 -24.89 -16.00 -11.94
N SER A 672 -24.69 -16.71 -13.05
CA SER A 672 -23.96 -18.00 -13.04
C SER A 672 -22.60 -17.88 -12.35
N GLY A 673 -22.40 -18.74 -11.34
CA GLY A 673 -21.20 -18.81 -10.52
C GLY A 673 -21.30 -18.08 -9.17
N VAL A 674 -22.25 -17.16 -9.01
CA VAL A 674 -22.53 -16.53 -7.71
C VAL A 674 -23.30 -17.52 -6.83
N PRO A 675 -22.82 -17.83 -5.61
CA PRO A 675 -23.57 -18.68 -4.69
C PRO A 675 -24.82 -17.97 -4.14
N GLY A 676 -25.91 -18.72 -3.98
CA GLY A 676 -27.19 -18.22 -3.47
C GLY A 676 -28.27 -18.16 -4.54
N ALA A 677 -29.37 -17.47 -4.23
CA ALA A 677 -30.44 -17.13 -5.15
C ALA A 677 -30.81 -15.66 -4.91
N ALA A 678 -31.29 -14.96 -5.94
CA ALA A 678 -31.70 -13.57 -5.77
C ALA A 678 -33.18 -13.50 -5.34
N GLU A 679 -33.43 -13.11 -4.09
CA GLU A 679 -34.76 -13.03 -3.50
C GLU A 679 -35.11 -11.58 -3.15
N SER A 680 -36.37 -11.17 -3.38
CA SER A 680 -36.77 -9.78 -3.16
C SER A 680 -36.65 -9.38 -1.69
N GLY A 681 -35.57 -8.67 -1.35
CA GLY A 681 -35.35 -8.16 0.01
C GLY A 681 -33.91 -8.26 0.46
N ASP A 682 -33.14 -9.21 -0.10
CA ASP A 682 -31.79 -9.61 0.33
C ASP A 682 -30.78 -8.46 0.38
N ALA A 683 -31.01 -7.47 -0.48
CA ALA A 683 -30.28 -6.21 -0.53
C ALA A 683 -28.79 -6.40 -0.84
N MET A 684 -28.43 -7.30 -1.76
CA MET A 684 -27.08 -7.40 -2.30
C MET A 684 -26.62 -6.04 -2.85
N GLY A 685 -25.45 -5.59 -2.39
CA GLY A 685 -24.91 -4.27 -2.69
C GLY A 685 -25.38 -3.18 -1.72
N ALA A 686 -25.88 -3.55 -0.53
CA ALA A 686 -26.14 -2.58 0.53
C ALA A 686 -24.86 -1.88 1.00
N SER A 687 -23.73 -2.58 0.95
CA SER A 687 -22.38 -2.08 1.20
C SER A 687 -21.41 -2.66 0.15
N ILE A 688 -20.38 -1.89 -0.22
CA ILE A 688 -19.38 -2.26 -1.24
C ILE A 688 -17.98 -1.89 -0.74
N ALA A 689 -17.01 -2.77 -0.99
CA ALA A 689 -15.59 -2.47 -0.90
C ALA A 689 -14.85 -3.07 -2.10
N VAL A 690 -13.74 -2.47 -2.49
CA VAL A 690 -12.95 -2.88 -3.66
C VAL A 690 -11.49 -3.02 -3.25
N GLY A 691 -10.87 -4.17 -3.58
CA GLY A 691 -9.50 -4.47 -3.18
C GLY A 691 -9.03 -5.82 -3.71
N ASP A 692 -7.73 -5.97 -3.98
CA ASP A 692 -7.18 -7.22 -4.50
C ASP A 692 -6.88 -8.20 -3.35
N TYR A 693 -7.84 -9.08 -3.06
CA TYR A 693 -7.69 -10.06 -1.97
C TYR A 693 -6.72 -11.18 -2.36
N ASN A 694 -6.47 -11.34 -3.66
CA ASN A 694 -5.88 -12.54 -4.22
C ASN A 694 -4.52 -12.31 -4.92
N LEU A 695 -4.09 -11.05 -5.03
CA LEU A 695 -2.87 -10.58 -5.67
C LEU A 695 -2.69 -11.05 -7.11
N ASP A 696 -3.77 -11.18 -7.87
CA ASP A 696 -3.70 -11.47 -9.30
C ASP A 696 -3.58 -10.21 -10.17
N GLY A 697 -3.60 -9.03 -9.55
CA GLY A 697 -3.48 -7.73 -10.21
C GLY A 697 -4.82 -7.19 -10.72
N TYR A 698 -5.95 -7.78 -10.32
CA TYR A 698 -7.28 -7.22 -10.51
C TYR A 698 -7.88 -6.92 -9.14
N ALA A 699 -8.41 -5.72 -8.94
CA ALA A 699 -9.17 -5.46 -7.72
C ALA A 699 -10.47 -6.30 -7.71
N ASP A 700 -10.77 -6.93 -6.58
CA ASP A 700 -11.97 -7.71 -6.37
C ASP A 700 -13.04 -6.86 -5.68
N VAL A 701 -14.31 -7.26 -5.75
CA VAL A 701 -15.43 -6.50 -5.19
C VAL A 701 -16.14 -7.31 -4.12
N LEU A 702 -16.15 -6.80 -2.89
CA LEU A 702 -16.90 -7.37 -1.78
C LEU A 702 -18.24 -6.64 -1.65
N ALA A 703 -19.33 -7.40 -1.65
CA ALA A 703 -20.68 -6.87 -1.53
C ALA A 703 -21.41 -7.49 -0.34
N GLY A 704 -22.04 -6.66 0.48
CA GLY A 704 -22.94 -7.11 1.54
C GLY A 704 -24.37 -7.33 1.03
N ALA A 705 -25.02 -8.40 1.49
CA ALA A 705 -26.46 -8.64 1.38
C ALA A 705 -27.05 -8.86 2.78
N PRO A 706 -27.20 -7.78 3.59
CA PRO A 706 -27.52 -7.90 5.01
C PRO A 706 -28.92 -8.45 5.29
N ASN A 707 -29.79 -8.53 4.30
CA ASN A 707 -31.14 -9.05 4.48
C ASN A 707 -31.31 -10.46 3.91
N GLU A 708 -30.24 -11.11 3.45
CA GLU A 708 -30.30 -12.50 2.98
C GLU A 708 -30.88 -13.42 4.07
N ASP A 709 -31.81 -14.27 3.65
CA ASP A 709 -32.35 -15.34 4.47
C ASP A 709 -31.44 -16.59 4.43
N ILE A 710 -31.03 -17.08 5.60
CA ILE A 710 -30.28 -18.34 5.69
C ILE A 710 -31.25 -19.49 5.99
N THR A 711 -31.63 -20.21 4.93
CA THR A 711 -32.60 -21.30 5.01
C THR A 711 -32.01 -22.58 5.63
N ARG A 712 -32.66 -23.07 6.70
CA ARG A 712 -32.39 -24.37 7.34
C ARG A 712 -33.69 -25.11 7.68
N THR A 713 -33.65 -26.05 8.63
CA THR A 713 -34.83 -26.63 9.28
C THR A 713 -35.75 -25.58 9.92
N SER A 714 -35.19 -24.45 10.38
CA SER A 714 -35.92 -23.21 10.66
C SER A 714 -35.22 -22.04 9.96
N ASN A 715 -35.95 -21.25 9.18
CA ASN A 715 -35.39 -20.12 8.44
C ASN A 715 -34.85 -19.05 9.40
N ARG A 716 -33.68 -18.48 9.09
CA ARG A 716 -33.11 -17.32 9.79
C ARG A 716 -33.22 -16.13 8.87
N SER A 717 -34.35 -15.43 8.99
CA SER A 717 -34.61 -14.28 8.13
C SER A 717 -33.65 -13.12 8.40
N ASN A 718 -33.22 -12.41 7.36
CA ASN A 718 -32.27 -11.30 7.46
C ASN A 718 -31.00 -11.61 8.26
N ALA A 719 -30.54 -12.85 8.21
CA ALA A 719 -29.27 -13.25 8.81
C ALA A 719 -28.09 -12.54 8.12
N GLY A 720 -28.20 -12.39 6.80
CA GLY A 720 -27.24 -11.67 5.97
C GLY A 720 -26.09 -12.54 5.46
N ASN A 721 -25.49 -12.10 4.37
CA ASN A 721 -24.28 -12.68 3.80
C ASN A 721 -23.34 -11.59 3.24
N SER A 722 -22.13 -12.00 2.88
CA SER A 722 -21.24 -11.21 2.04
C SER A 722 -20.79 -12.05 0.84
N ILE A 723 -20.64 -11.40 -0.31
CA ILE A 723 -20.31 -12.01 -1.60
C ILE A 723 -19.07 -11.30 -2.16
N LEU A 724 -17.99 -12.04 -2.34
CA LEU A 724 -16.75 -11.59 -2.95
C LEU A 724 -16.74 -11.98 -4.42
N LEU A 725 -16.81 -10.98 -5.30
CA LEU A 725 -16.80 -11.10 -6.75
C LEU A 725 -15.41 -10.83 -7.29
N LYS A 726 -14.89 -11.73 -8.12
CA LYS A 726 -13.53 -11.57 -8.65
C LYS A 726 -13.45 -10.52 -9.75
N GLY A 727 -12.41 -9.70 -9.68
CA GLY A 727 -11.98 -8.83 -10.77
C GLY A 727 -11.48 -9.64 -11.97
N THR A 728 -11.62 -9.08 -13.17
CA THR A 728 -11.08 -9.68 -14.40
C THR A 728 -10.78 -8.57 -15.39
N SER A 729 -9.99 -8.86 -16.43
CA SER A 729 -9.74 -7.94 -17.56
C SER A 729 -10.98 -7.33 -18.25
N THR A 730 -12.19 -7.79 -17.92
CA THR A 730 -13.45 -7.28 -18.46
C THR A 730 -14.41 -6.80 -17.36
N GLY A 731 -13.92 -6.52 -16.15
CA GLY A 731 -14.72 -6.19 -14.97
C GLY A 731 -15.11 -7.42 -14.15
N ILE A 732 -16.25 -7.36 -13.48
CA ILE A 732 -16.74 -8.43 -12.59
C ILE A 732 -17.49 -9.55 -13.32
N THR A 733 -17.42 -10.77 -12.77
CA THR A 733 -18.23 -11.94 -13.18
C THR A 733 -18.62 -12.76 -11.95
N GLY A 734 -19.58 -13.70 -12.11
CA GLY A 734 -19.88 -14.67 -11.06
C GLY A 734 -18.85 -15.81 -10.91
N THR A 735 -17.91 -15.96 -11.85
CA THR A 735 -16.97 -17.10 -11.83
C THR A 735 -16.01 -16.99 -10.67
N GLY A 736 -15.99 -18.00 -9.80
CA GLY A 736 -15.10 -18.04 -8.65
C GLY A 736 -15.50 -17.10 -7.51
N ALA A 737 -16.74 -16.59 -7.53
CA ALA A 737 -17.29 -15.82 -6.42
C ALA A 737 -17.34 -16.66 -5.14
N LEU A 738 -17.09 -16.01 -4.01
CA LEU A 738 -17.10 -16.64 -2.68
C LEU A 738 -18.17 -15.97 -1.82
N THR A 739 -18.81 -16.75 -0.94
CA THR A 739 -19.80 -16.22 0.01
C THR A 739 -19.37 -16.55 1.42
N VAL A 740 -19.51 -15.58 2.33
CA VAL A 740 -19.26 -15.76 3.76
C VAL A 740 -20.52 -15.39 4.54
N THR A 741 -20.89 -16.29 5.45
CA THR A 741 -21.98 -16.17 6.42
C THR A 741 -21.48 -16.61 7.80
N GLN A 742 -22.23 -16.34 8.86
CA GLN A 742 -21.91 -16.90 10.19
C GLN A 742 -22.06 -18.43 10.27
N ASP A 743 -22.73 -19.06 9.30
CA ASP A 743 -22.78 -20.54 9.16
C ASP A 743 -21.56 -21.10 8.40
N THR A 744 -20.68 -20.25 7.87
CA THR A 744 -19.48 -20.66 7.14
C THR A 744 -18.46 -21.29 8.10
N ALA A 745 -17.98 -22.50 7.78
CA ALA A 745 -17.05 -23.21 8.64
C ALA A 745 -15.77 -22.39 8.90
N GLY A 746 -15.43 -22.18 10.18
CA GLY A 746 -14.30 -21.36 10.61
C GLY A 746 -14.68 -19.93 11.01
N VAL A 747 -15.86 -19.44 10.62
CA VAL A 747 -16.37 -18.14 11.07
C VAL A 747 -16.96 -18.29 12.48
N PRO A 748 -16.47 -17.53 13.48
CA PRO A 748 -17.02 -17.57 14.84
C PRO A 748 -18.42 -16.94 14.91
N GLY A 749 -19.23 -17.41 15.87
CA GLY A 749 -20.58 -16.91 16.12
C GLY A 749 -21.64 -17.96 15.82
N SER A 750 -22.90 -17.54 15.83
CA SER A 750 -24.03 -18.39 15.46
C SER A 750 -25.05 -17.51 14.77
N THR A 751 -25.48 -17.90 13.58
CA THR A 751 -26.44 -17.11 12.81
C THR A 751 -27.84 -17.15 13.45
N GLU A 752 -28.38 -15.97 13.70
CA GLU A 752 -29.69 -15.64 14.24
C GLU A 752 -30.51 -14.81 13.24
N THR A 753 -31.77 -14.56 13.58
CA THR A 753 -32.66 -13.74 12.75
C THR A 753 -32.34 -12.26 12.97
N ASN A 754 -32.17 -11.52 11.89
CA ASN A 754 -31.77 -10.10 11.88
C ASN A 754 -30.35 -9.84 12.41
N ASP A 755 -29.38 -10.72 12.17
CA ASP A 755 -27.97 -10.42 12.48
C ASP A 755 -27.35 -9.44 11.48
N ASN A 756 -27.86 -9.43 10.24
CA ASN A 756 -27.47 -8.50 9.20
C ASN A 756 -25.96 -8.52 8.88
N LEU A 757 -25.34 -9.69 8.76
CA LEU A 757 -23.96 -9.79 8.27
C LEU A 757 -23.85 -9.19 6.86
N GLY A 758 -22.82 -8.38 6.63
CA GLY A 758 -22.64 -7.59 5.41
C GLY A 758 -23.32 -6.22 5.47
N SER A 759 -23.74 -5.76 6.66
CA SER A 759 -24.29 -4.42 6.86
C SER A 759 -23.26 -3.31 6.55
N ALA A 760 -21.99 -3.60 6.79
CA ALA A 760 -20.84 -2.86 6.27
C ALA A 760 -19.76 -3.86 5.83
N VAL A 761 -18.95 -3.50 4.85
CA VAL A 761 -17.83 -4.33 4.38
C VAL A 761 -16.61 -3.46 4.11
N ALA A 762 -15.41 -4.01 4.29
CA ALA A 762 -14.15 -3.40 3.87
C ALA A 762 -13.19 -4.46 3.32
N LEU A 763 -12.30 -4.03 2.43
CA LEU A 763 -11.19 -4.81 1.87
C LEU A 763 -9.89 -4.06 2.13
N THR A 764 -9.13 -4.49 3.14
CA THR A 764 -7.97 -3.76 3.67
C THR A 764 -6.79 -4.71 3.91
N ASP A 765 -5.55 -4.31 3.61
CA ASP A 765 -4.37 -5.14 3.90
C ASP A 765 -3.94 -5.04 5.37
N LEU A 766 -4.74 -5.66 6.24
CA LEU A 766 -4.53 -5.66 7.70
C LEU A 766 -3.33 -6.49 8.15
N SER A 767 -2.67 -7.15 7.20
CA SER A 767 -1.58 -8.07 7.42
C SER A 767 -0.23 -7.57 6.89
N GLY A 768 -0.23 -6.55 6.03
CA GLY A 768 0.93 -6.06 5.31
C GLY A 768 1.43 -7.04 4.24
N TYR A 769 0.60 -8.01 3.83
CA TYR A 769 0.95 -8.99 2.81
C TYR A 769 0.52 -8.56 1.40
N GLY A 770 0.03 -7.33 1.23
CA GLY A 770 -0.50 -6.77 -0.02
C GLY A 770 -1.85 -7.32 -0.45
N ARG A 771 -2.39 -8.32 0.26
CA ARG A 771 -3.73 -8.86 0.01
C ARG A 771 -4.69 -8.09 0.87
N THR A 772 -5.80 -7.65 0.30
CA THR A 772 -6.88 -7.15 1.15
C THR A 772 -7.57 -8.30 1.87
N ASP A 773 -7.68 -8.19 3.18
CA ASP A 773 -8.49 -9.04 4.05
C ASP A 773 -9.93 -8.52 4.09
N LEU A 774 -10.89 -9.38 4.41
CA LEU A 774 -12.29 -8.98 4.52
C LEU A 774 -12.58 -8.56 5.96
N VAL A 775 -13.25 -7.42 6.13
CA VAL A 775 -13.90 -7.03 7.39
C VAL A 775 -15.39 -6.93 7.14
N LEU A 776 -16.16 -7.68 7.91
CA LEU A 776 -17.61 -7.81 7.75
C LEU A 776 -18.32 -7.28 8.99
N GLY A 777 -19.21 -6.32 8.81
CA GLY A 777 -20.11 -5.82 9.85
C GLY A 777 -21.34 -6.72 10.00
N THR A 778 -21.72 -7.00 11.25
CA THR A 778 -22.93 -7.76 11.61
C THR A 778 -23.74 -6.91 12.58
N ALA A 779 -24.33 -5.81 12.08
CA ALA A 779 -24.92 -4.75 12.89
C ALA A 779 -26.10 -5.17 13.78
N GLY A 780 -26.78 -6.26 13.43
CA GLY A 780 -27.94 -6.76 14.14
C GLY A 780 -27.62 -7.77 15.26
N GLU A 781 -26.39 -8.28 15.30
CA GLU A 781 -25.93 -9.27 16.28
C GLU A 781 -26.31 -8.90 17.72
N ASN A 782 -26.79 -9.89 18.49
CA ASN A 782 -27.08 -9.77 19.92
C ASN A 782 -28.07 -8.64 20.25
N THR A 783 -29.19 -8.56 19.50
CA THR A 783 -30.20 -7.49 19.66
C THR A 783 -29.64 -6.09 19.30
N GLY A 784 -28.76 -6.04 18.30
CA GLY A 784 -28.22 -4.79 17.74
C GLY A 784 -27.00 -4.22 18.47
N GLU A 785 -26.32 -5.00 19.33
CA GLU A 785 -24.99 -4.62 19.83
C GLU A 785 -23.96 -4.59 18.69
N GLY A 786 -24.07 -5.57 17.79
CA GLY A 786 -23.25 -5.70 16.60
C GLY A 786 -21.87 -6.31 16.83
N ASN A 787 -21.20 -6.71 15.75
CA ASN A 787 -19.79 -7.11 15.75
C ASN A 787 -19.10 -6.81 14.41
N LEU A 788 -17.77 -6.87 14.41
CA LEU A 788 -16.96 -6.99 13.19
C LEU A 788 -16.38 -8.39 13.11
N THR A 789 -16.37 -8.97 11.92
CA THR A 789 -15.72 -10.25 11.63
C THR A 789 -14.60 -10.02 10.62
N TYR A 790 -13.36 -10.25 11.05
CA TYR A 790 -12.17 -10.23 10.20
C TYR A 790 -11.94 -11.62 9.61
N VAL A 791 -11.87 -11.73 8.29
CA VAL A 791 -11.54 -12.95 7.55
C VAL A 791 -10.24 -12.71 6.78
N PRO A 792 -9.14 -13.39 7.13
CA PRO A 792 -7.87 -13.20 6.44
C PRO A 792 -7.91 -13.74 5.01
N SER A 793 -7.14 -13.12 4.14
CA SER A 793 -6.81 -13.58 2.79
C SER A 793 -5.41 -14.19 2.79
N ASN A 794 -5.23 -15.31 2.09
CA ASN A 794 -3.95 -15.97 1.93
C ASN A 794 -3.76 -16.47 0.49
N SER A 795 -2.60 -17.07 0.20
CA SER A 795 -2.27 -17.57 -1.15
C SER A 795 -3.20 -18.66 -1.69
N SER A 796 -4.03 -19.27 -0.83
CA SER A 796 -5.02 -20.28 -1.20
C SER A 796 -6.48 -19.77 -1.20
N GLY A 797 -6.70 -18.49 -0.89
CA GLY A 797 -8.03 -17.87 -0.78
C GLY A 797 -8.32 -17.37 0.63
N LEU A 798 -9.56 -17.50 1.09
CA LEU A 798 -9.97 -17.05 2.42
C LEU A 798 -9.48 -18.02 3.51
N GLY A 799 -8.74 -17.49 4.49
CA GLY A 799 -8.21 -18.18 5.66
C GLY A 799 -9.23 -18.35 6.78
N LEU A 800 -10.39 -18.94 6.47
CA LEU A 800 -11.55 -19.00 7.37
C LEU A 800 -11.24 -19.56 8.77
N SER A 801 -10.25 -20.45 8.92
CA SER A 801 -9.85 -21.00 10.23
C SER A 801 -9.16 -20.00 11.16
N SER A 802 -8.73 -18.85 10.65
CA SER A 802 -8.04 -17.78 11.38
C SER A 802 -8.89 -16.51 11.51
N THR A 803 -10.20 -16.63 11.27
CA THR A 803 -11.18 -15.56 11.42
C THR A 803 -11.22 -15.06 12.87
N LYS A 804 -11.32 -13.75 13.07
CA LYS A 804 -11.44 -13.10 14.38
C LYS A 804 -12.72 -12.27 14.44
N THR A 805 -13.31 -12.15 15.63
CA THR A 805 -14.49 -11.31 15.85
C THR A 805 -14.19 -10.23 16.88
N PHE A 806 -14.57 -8.99 16.56
CA PHE A 806 -14.51 -7.83 17.44
C PHE A 806 -15.91 -7.47 17.90
N THR A 807 -16.20 -7.75 19.17
CA THR A 807 -17.49 -7.53 19.81
C THR A 807 -17.41 -6.32 20.72
N ARG A 808 -18.56 -5.94 21.28
CA ARG A 808 -18.64 -4.95 22.36
C ARG A 808 -17.62 -5.18 23.47
N THR A 809 -17.45 -6.43 23.90
CA THR A 809 -16.52 -6.78 24.99
C THR A 809 -15.06 -6.61 24.59
N THR A 810 -14.68 -7.02 23.38
CA THR A 810 -13.28 -6.90 22.94
C THR A 810 -12.91 -5.46 22.59
N LEU A 811 -13.86 -4.69 22.05
CA LEU A 811 -13.69 -3.27 21.74
C LEU A 811 -13.90 -2.33 22.94
N GLY A 812 -14.62 -2.76 23.98
CA GLY A 812 -14.89 -1.95 25.17
C GLY A 812 -15.96 -0.88 24.95
N THR A 813 -16.97 -1.15 24.12
CA THR A 813 -18.02 -0.19 23.74
C THR A 813 -19.32 -0.35 24.55
N SER A 814 -20.25 0.60 24.41
CA SER A 814 -21.61 0.47 24.96
C SER A 814 -22.47 -0.48 24.13
N ALA A 815 -23.56 -0.99 24.72
CA ALA A 815 -24.55 -1.81 24.00
C ALA A 815 -25.23 -1.06 22.84
N THR A 816 -25.29 0.27 22.91
CA THR A 816 -25.94 1.11 21.91
C THR A 816 -25.07 1.43 20.72
N ALA A 817 -23.78 1.06 20.75
CA ALA A 817 -22.79 1.48 19.76
C ALA A 817 -23.05 0.96 18.34
N ARG A 818 -23.79 -0.15 18.19
CA ARG A 818 -24.15 -0.79 16.90
C ARG A 818 -22.94 -1.02 16.00
N ILE A 819 -22.04 -1.89 16.45
CA ILE A 819 -20.81 -2.20 15.72
C ILE A 819 -21.15 -2.83 14.36
N GLY A 820 -20.39 -2.48 13.31
CA GLY A 820 -20.55 -3.07 11.98
C GLY A 820 -21.56 -2.33 11.09
N THR A 821 -21.86 -1.08 11.39
CA THR A 821 -22.73 -0.21 10.58
C THR A 821 -21.97 0.68 9.59
N ASN A 822 -20.71 1.00 9.89
CA ASN A 822 -19.83 1.76 9.00
C ASN A 822 -18.38 1.26 9.13
N LEU A 823 -17.69 1.12 8.00
CA LEU A 823 -16.27 0.79 7.90
C LEU A 823 -15.64 1.73 6.87
N ALA A 824 -14.41 2.18 7.12
CA ALA A 824 -13.67 2.96 6.14
C ALA A 824 -13.41 2.12 4.86
N PRO A 825 -13.64 2.69 3.66
CA PRO A 825 -13.49 1.99 2.38
C PRO A 825 -12.03 1.76 1.98
#